data_AF-A0A0K1QCT2-F1
#
_entry.id   AF-A0A0K1QCT2-F1
#
_cell.length_a   1.000
_cell.length_b   1.000
_cell.length_c   1.000
_cell.angle_alpha   90.00
_cell.angle_beta   90.00
_cell.angle_gamma   90.00
#
_symmetry.space_group_name_H-M   'P 1'
#
loop_
_entity.id
_entity.type
_entity.pdbx_description
1 polymer ?
#
loop_
_entity_poly.entity_id
_entity_poly.type
_entity_poly.pdbx_seq_one_letter_code
_entity_poly.pdbx_strand_id
1 'polypeptide(L)'
;MRQPSLVGTRPWIAAIVAIVAHAAIALLALVMLMPGCGRSSLEPEVLSDGGTTAKPPVACGPQNCPTGCCDATGTCRVGSDLRACGSTGGKCSDCVAQGLDFCSDRKTCGRTVAQCNASTCPNGCCSVDAAGRQQCLQGIEATSCGRGGARCEDCVSEGRSCDASTRACTVGKCDASNCDGCCVGDKCLPGLDNASCGTKGEACSSCKAGQLCDKSATGGGGGVCRGTTSCGPANCGGCCLPDGTCVAGTDSTACGKQGAACALCAAGQTCAPNGDPNERTCQTPPACSPANCAGCCQGNNCVIATTPAACGKGGLSCSACKVNEICNGGVCEPAAGCNAANCAGCCIGDICASGNQNTACGAGGDLCTNCTGQGGKVCQGGTCQQPACGPGNCAGCCAGNTCVVGTQDNACGPANGAQCSNCTLNNQMCDNRQCIDKCGPGNCAGCCLGNACAPGFARNACGSGGAACSNCNAAGSVCDVDARTCSAANSCPKTYNSCPKALTTPVTPSVQKVCSTLDLDAIQSACGSADSASCVAAFKVLAMTSGACAACLSPFDVPFSKLEGLYRCAAPFVNADCNHSTACAVDCVDTSCDGCPAVNEDTCRGNVSGNGGQCSTYVLPTTCIAGALGNNQLCSPLTYGGSFADWIRAIGAHFCGNGP
;
A
#
# COMPACT_ATOMS: atom_id res chain seq x y z
N MET A 1 -59.74 -80.78 34.83
CA MET A 1 -58.97 -81.22 36.03
C MET A 1 -58.53 -79.99 36.81
N ARG A 2 -57.92 -80.17 37.99
CA ARG A 2 -57.73 -79.16 39.07
C ARG A 2 -57.01 -77.84 38.68
N GLN A 3 -57.40 -76.79 39.41
CA GLN A 3 -56.70 -75.59 39.91
C GLN A 3 -55.14 -75.57 39.93
N PRO A 4 -54.43 -74.40 40.01
CA PRO A 4 -54.73 -73.30 40.96
C PRO A 4 -54.50 -71.83 40.51
N SER A 5 -54.69 -70.91 41.47
CA SER A 5 -54.63 -69.43 41.37
C SER A 5 -53.60 -68.84 42.37
N LEU A 6 -53.34 -67.50 42.30
CA LEU A 6 -52.62 -66.64 43.29
C LEU A 6 -51.07 -66.85 43.33
N VAL A 7 -50.14 -65.94 43.68
CA VAL A 7 -50.02 -64.55 44.23
C VAL A 7 -48.79 -63.87 43.50
N GLY A 8 -48.55 -62.56 43.37
CA GLY A 8 -49.29 -61.34 43.78
C GLY A 8 -48.42 -60.22 44.42
N THR A 9 -47.37 -59.72 43.75
CA THR A 9 -46.44 -58.66 44.24
C THR A 9 -46.14 -57.63 43.12
N ARG A 10 -45.85 -56.34 43.32
CA ARG A 10 -46.08 -55.28 44.34
C ARG A 10 -45.44 -54.00 43.71
N PRO A 11 -46.07 -52.80 43.68
CA PRO A 11 -45.77 -51.79 42.64
C PRO A 11 -44.59 -50.83 42.90
N TRP A 12 -43.82 -51.01 43.98
CA TRP A 12 -42.80 -50.04 44.42
C TRP A 12 -41.47 -50.09 43.63
N ILE A 13 -41.20 -51.20 42.92
CA ILE A 13 -39.97 -51.36 42.12
C ILE A 13 -40.00 -50.46 40.86
N ALA A 14 -41.19 -50.23 40.27
CA ALA A 14 -41.34 -49.38 39.09
C ALA A 14 -41.02 -47.88 39.37
N ALA A 15 -41.27 -47.41 40.60
CA ALA A 15 -41.04 -46.02 40.98
C ALA A 15 -39.54 -45.66 41.10
N ILE A 16 -38.69 -46.61 41.52
CA ILE A 16 -37.26 -46.38 41.70
C ILE A 16 -36.53 -46.27 40.35
N VAL A 17 -36.93 -47.08 39.36
CA VAL A 17 -36.34 -47.05 38.01
C VAL A 17 -36.59 -45.73 37.28
N ALA A 18 -37.77 -45.12 37.47
CA ALA A 18 -38.14 -43.85 36.83
C ALA A 18 -37.31 -42.65 37.34
N ILE A 19 -36.91 -42.64 38.62
CA ILE A 19 -36.17 -41.52 39.22
C ILE A 19 -34.70 -41.51 38.78
N VAL A 20 -34.07 -42.68 38.68
CA VAL A 20 -32.67 -42.80 38.21
C VAL A 20 -32.53 -42.40 36.74
N ALA A 21 -33.53 -42.67 35.90
CA ALA A 21 -33.51 -42.31 34.48
C ALA A 21 -33.50 -40.79 34.24
N HIS A 22 -34.17 -39.99 35.07
CA HIS A 22 -34.24 -38.53 34.89
C HIS A 22 -32.97 -37.80 35.38
N ALA A 23 -32.26 -38.35 36.37
CA ALA A 23 -31.01 -37.77 36.86
C ALA A 23 -29.85 -37.89 35.85
N ALA A 24 -29.80 -38.99 35.07
CA ALA A 24 -28.75 -39.21 34.07
C ALA A 24 -28.89 -38.30 32.83
N ILE A 25 -30.12 -37.98 32.42
CA ILE A 25 -30.37 -37.12 31.24
C ILE A 25 -30.06 -35.65 31.53
N ALA A 26 -30.30 -35.18 32.77
CA ALA A 26 -29.98 -33.81 33.19
C ALA A 26 -28.45 -33.54 33.23
N LEU A 27 -27.62 -34.55 33.54
CA LEU A 27 -26.17 -34.37 33.64
C LEU A 27 -25.46 -34.38 32.27
N LEU A 28 -26.04 -35.00 31.24
CA LEU A 28 -25.44 -35.09 29.90
C LEU A 28 -25.69 -33.84 29.04
N ALA A 29 -26.70 -33.02 29.39
CA ALA A 29 -27.06 -31.82 28.64
C ALA A 29 -26.22 -30.57 28.97
N LEU A 30 -25.48 -30.57 30.08
CA LEU A 30 -24.78 -29.37 30.59
C LEU A 30 -23.34 -29.18 30.06
N VAL A 31 -22.82 -30.09 29.23
CA VAL A 31 -21.41 -30.11 28.79
C VAL A 31 -21.23 -29.68 27.31
N MET A 32 -22.31 -29.45 26.57
CA MET A 32 -22.30 -29.24 25.11
C MET A 32 -22.43 -27.77 24.65
N LEU A 33 -21.98 -26.79 25.44
CA LEU A 33 -21.94 -25.37 25.03
C LEU A 33 -20.63 -24.66 25.42
N MET A 34 -19.56 -24.96 24.70
CA MET A 34 -18.39 -24.07 24.55
C MET A 34 -18.00 -23.97 23.07
N PRO A 35 -17.87 -22.77 22.49
CA PRO A 35 -17.32 -22.61 21.14
C PRO A 35 -15.79 -22.69 21.16
N GLY A 36 -15.25 -23.90 21.04
CA GLY A 36 -13.83 -24.12 20.77
C GLY A 36 -13.48 -23.78 19.32
N CYS A 37 -12.53 -22.88 19.11
CA CYS A 37 -12.01 -22.59 17.77
C CYS A 37 -11.12 -23.75 17.27
N GLY A 38 -11.66 -24.58 16.38
CA GLY A 38 -10.91 -25.62 15.68
C GLY A 38 -11.40 -25.77 14.24
N ARG A 39 -10.60 -25.31 13.27
CA ARG A 39 -10.84 -25.57 11.84
C ARG A 39 -9.88 -26.65 11.37
N SER A 40 -10.39 -27.86 11.17
CA SER A 40 -9.75 -28.85 10.30
C SER A 40 -10.41 -28.77 8.94
N SER A 41 -9.62 -28.51 7.89
CA SER A 41 -10.09 -28.56 6.51
C SER A 41 -10.43 -29.99 6.11
N LEU A 42 -11.66 -30.21 5.65
CA LEU A 42 -11.99 -31.28 4.71
C LEU A 42 -12.96 -30.69 3.69
N GLU A 43 -12.55 -30.75 2.42
CA GLU A 43 -13.35 -30.37 1.27
C GLU A 43 -14.47 -31.40 1.05
N PRO A 44 -15.48 -31.06 0.24
CA PRO A 44 -15.48 -31.73 -1.06
C PRO A 44 -15.72 -30.78 -2.23
N GLU A 45 -15.00 -31.01 -3.32
CA GLU A 45 -15.32 -30.43 -4.62
C GLU A 45 -16.68 -30.93 -5.13
N VAL A 46 -17.51 -30.01 -5.64
CA VAL A 46 -18.38 -30.27 -6.79
C VAL A 46 -18.48 -29.00 -7.64
N LEU A 47 -18.24 -29.16 -8.94
CA LEU A 47 -18.31 -28.12 -9.97
C LEU A 47 -19.74 -27.53 -10.09
N SER A 48 -19.85 -26.21 -10.27
CA SER A 48 -20.62 -25.59 -11.36
C SER A 48 -20.38 -24.06 -11.44
N ASP A 49 -20.54 -23.49 -12.64
CA ASP A 49 -20.19 -22.10 -12.99
C ASP A 49 -21.13 -21.02 -12.44
N GLY A 50 -20.64 -19.77 -12.38
CA GLY A 50 -21.47 -18.56 -12.30
C GLY A 50 -20.99 -17.53 -11.27
N GLY A 51 -20.44 -16.39 -11.73
CA GLY A 51 -19.88 -15.37 -10.83
C GLY A 51 -20.91 -14.38 -10.26
N THR A 52 -20.55 -13.68 -9.19
CA THR A 52 -20.91 -12.25 -8.95
C THR A 52 -20.18 -11.66 -7.73
N THR A 53 -19.83 -10.37 -7.84
CA THR A 53 -19.55 -9.40 -6.76
C THR A 53 -18.67 -9.82 -5.58
N ALA A 54 -17.45 -9.31 -5.55
CA ALA A 54 -16.62 -9.30 -4.35
C ALA A 54 -17.30 -8.48 -3.23
N LYS A 55 -17.52 -9.12 -2.07
CA LYS A 55 -17.84 -8.45 -0.81
C LYS A 55 -16.65 -7.56 -0.41
N PRO A 56 -16.82 -6.25 -0.12
CA PRO A 56 -15.71 -5.42 0.32
C PRO A 56 -15.14 -5.94 1.65
N PRO A 57 -13.82 -5.86 1.87
CA PRO A 57 -13.23 -6.21 3.15
C PRO A 57 -13.80 -5.30 4.25
N VAL A 58 -14.07 -5.87 5.42
CA VAL A 58 -14.53 -5.11 6.58
C VAL A 58 -13.43 -4.12 6.97
N ALA A 59 -13.69 -2.82 6.86
CA ALA A 59 -12.72 -1.79 7.20
C ALA A 59 -12.23 -1.98 8.65
N CYS A 60 -10.92 -1.81 8.87
CA CYS A 60 -10.36 -1.85 10.22
C CYS A 60 -10.85 -0.65 11.05
N GLY A 61 -11.19 -0.91 12.30
CA GLY A 61 -11.69 0.07 13.27
C GLY A 61 -11.87 -0.56 14.66
N PRO A 62 -12.51 0.14 15.60
CA PRO A 62 -12.59 -0.30 17.01
C PRO A 62 -13.20 -1.70 17.20
N GLN A 63 -14.14 -2.10 16.34
CA GLN A 63 -14.90 -3.35 16.43
C GLN A 63 -14.09 -4.61 16.05
N ASN A 64 -13.10 -4.49 15.16
CA ASN A 64 -12.24 -5.60 14.72
C ASN A 64 -10.76 -5.42 15.11
N CYS A 65 -10.40 -4.28 15.72
CA CYS A 65 -9.07 -3.97 16.22
C CYS A 65 -9.10 -3.32 17.62
N PRO A 66 -9.81 -3.87 18.63
CA PRO A 66 -10.10 -3.18 19.89
C PRO A 66 -8.86 -2.84 20.73
N THR A 67 -7.80 -3.63 20.64
CA THR A 67 -6.55 -3.47 21.41
C THR A 67 -5.37 -2.94 20.58
N GLY A 68 -5.61 -2.62 19.30
CA GLY A 68 -4.58 -2.33 18.32
C GLY A 68 -4.91 -1.12 17.45
N CYS A 69 -4.17 -0.93 16.37
CA CYS A 69 -4.37 0.16 15.41
C CYS A 69 -4.47 -0.36 13.97
N CYS A 70 -5.05 0.44 13.09
CA CYS A 70 -5.21 0.15 11.67
C CYS A 70 -4.09 0.79 10.86
N ASP A 71 -3.36 -0.03 10.09
CA ASP A 71 -2.35 0.49 9.17
C ASP A 71 -2.95 1.06 7.87
N ALA A 72 -2.10 1.55 6.97
CA ALA A 72 -2.51 2.16 5.72
C ALA A 72 -3.25 1.21 4.74
N THR A 73 -3.17 -0.11 4.93
CA THR A 73 -3.92 -1.10 4.11
C THR A 73 -5.27 -1.47 4.75
N GLY A 74 -5.57 -0.92 5.93
CA GLY A 74 -6.73 -1.32 6.72
C GLY A 74 -6.53 -2.66 7.44
N THR A 75 -5.30 -3.03 7.77
CA THR A 75 -4.99 -4.23 8.56
C THR A 75 -4.79 -3.87 10.04
N CYS A 76 -5.38 -4.65 10.93
CA CYS A 76 -5.16 -4.49 12.38
C CYS A 76 -3.74 -4.92 12.79
N ARG A 77 -3.04 -4.06 13.52
CA ARG A 77 -1.72 -4.27 14.13
C ARG A 77 -1.86 -4.24 15.65
N VAL A 78 -0.97 -4.95 16.35
CA VAL A 78 -0.98 -5.10 17.83
C VAL A 78 -0.73 -3.78 18.60
N GLY A 79 -0.39 -2.69 17.88
CA GLY A 79 -0.32 -1.35 18.45
C GLY A 79 0.90 -1.07 19.33
N SER A 80 1.76 -2.06 19.57
CA SER A 80 3.03 -1.95 20.32
C SER A 80 4.25 -1.80 19.43
N ASP A 81 4.09 -1.86 18.11
CA ASP A 81 5.23 -1.81 17.19
C ASP A 81 5.70 -0.36 16.99
N LEU A 82 7.01 -0.16 16.85
CA LEU A 82 7.63 1.15 16.65
C LEU A 82 7.15 1.88 15.39
N ARG A 83 6.73 1.14 14.36
CA ARG A 83 6.18 1.65 13.09
C ARG A 83 4.65 1.46 12.98
N ALA A 84 4.04 0.80 13.96
CA ALA A 84 2.60 0.63 14.06
C ALA A 84 2.13 0.75 15.52
N CYS A 85 2.34 1.94 16.09
CA CYS A 85 1.96 2.30 17.45
C CYS A 85 0.56 2.91 17.48
N GLY A 86 -0.29 2.50 18.44
CA GLY A 86 -1.64 3.03 18.60
C GLY A 86 -2.60 2.02 19.22
N SER A 87 -3.85 2.43 19.48
CA SER A 87 -4.86 1.57 20.09
C SER A 87 -6.28 1.88 19.56
N THR A 88 -7.28 1.20 20.13
CA THR A 88 -8.73 1.41 19.91
C THR A 88 -9.21 1.38 18.45
N GLY A 89 -8.46 0.77 17.54
CA GLY A 89 -8.77 0.74 16.11
C GLY A 89 -8.58 2.10 15.42
N GLY A 90 -7.86 3.03 16.05
CA GLY A 90 -7.38 4.25 15.42
C GLY A 90 -6.30 3.98 14.36
N LYS A 91 -5.86 5.01 13.64
CA LYS A 91 -4.76 4.86 12.67
C LYS A 91 -3.43 4.61 13.38
N CYS A 92 -2.65 3.67 12.88
CA CYS A 92 -1.29 3.42 13.38
C CYS A 92 -0.37 4.62 13.11
N SER A 93 0.43 4.97 14.11
CA SER A 93 1.52 5.92 14.03
C SER A 93 2.86 5.22 13.85
N ASP A 94 3.68 5.72 12.92
CA ASP A 94 5.10 5.38 12.86
C ASP A 94 5.88 6.35 13.76
N CYS A 95 6.41 5.85 14.88
CA CYS A 95 7.16 6.65 15.85
C CYS A 95 8.55 7.03 15.30
N VAL A 96 9.16 6.15 14.51
CA VAL A 96 10.49 6.37 13.91
C VAL A 96 10.43 7.52 12.90
N ALA A 97 9.39 7.54 12.06
CA ALA A 97 9.13 8.65 11.12
C ALA A 97 8.87 9.99 11.82
N GLN A 98 8.52 9.98 13.12
CA GLN A 98 8.29 11.16 13.95
C GLN A 98 9.49 11.55 14.83
N GLY A 99 10.62 10.82 14.74
CA GLY A 99 11.81 11.06 15.58
C GLY A 99 11.61 10.68 17.05
N LEU A 100 10.84 9.61 17.29
CA LEU A 100 10.51 9.07 18.63
C LEU A 100 11.02 7.62 18.75
N ASP A 101 11.59 7.29 19.92
CA ASP A 101 12.44 6.10 20.13
C ASP A 101 11.66 4.85 20.57
N PHE A 102 10.40 4.99 20.99
CA PHE A 102 9.57 3.87 21.45
C PHE A 102 8.07 4.09 21.23
N CYS A 103 7.33 2.98 21.19
CA CYS A 103 5.91 2.94 21.49
C CYS A 103 5.75 2.56 22.98
N SER A 104 5.09 3.40 23.77
CA SER A 104 4.94 3.17 25.22
C SER A 104 3.87 2.10 25.53
N ASP A 105 3.83 1.64 26.79
CA ASP A 105 2.76 0.73 27.26
C ASP A 105 1.36 1.34 27.12
N ARG A 106 1.25 2.68 27.10
CA ARG A 106 0.03 3.44 26.80
C ARG A 106 -0.29 3.52 25.30
N LYS A 107 0.45 2.80 24.44
CA LYS A 107 0.32 2.77 22.98
C LYS A 107 0.53 4.13 22.32
N THR A 108 1.35 4.97 22.95
CA THR A 108 1.71 6.33 22.51
C THR A 108 3.18 6.39 22.11
N CYS A 109 3.51 7.04 20.98
CA CYS A 109 4.89 7.31 20.60
C CYS A 109 5.58 8.25 21.59
N GLY A 110 6.84 7.95 21.92
CA GLY A 110 7.65 8.78 22.82
C GLY A 110 9.15 8.54 22.70
N ARG A 111 9.93 9.38 23.40
CA ARG A 111 11.39 9.26 23.50
C ARG A 111 11.89 9.49 24.92
N THR A 112 13.04 8.88 25.25
CA THR A 112 13.66 9.04 26.58
C THR A 112 14.58 10.25 26.55
N VAL A 113 14.47 11.13 27.53
CA VAL A 113 15.27 12.37 27.60
C VAL A 113 15.94 12.50 28.96
N ALA A 114 17.14 13.07 29.01
CA ALA A 114 17.84 13.30 30.28
C ALA A 114 17.08 14.29 31.20
N GLN A 115 16.41 15.27 30.59
CA GLN A 115 15.45 16.17 31.22
C GLN A 115 14.32 16.44 30.24
N CYS A 116 13.07 16.39 30.70
CA CYS A 116 11.91 16.73 29.87
C CYS A 116 11.44 18.15 30.21
N ASN A 117 11.47 19.04 29.21
CA ASN A 117 11.08 20.45 29.32
C ASN A 117 10.73 20.99 27.92
N ALA A 118 10.37 22.28 27.83
CA ALA A 118 9.97 22.92 26.56
C ALA A 118 11.02 22.82 25.43
N SER A 119 12.32 22.80 25.75
CA SER A 119 13.39 22.70 24.77
C SER A 119 13.60 21.27 24.27
N THR A 120 13.42 20.27 25.14
CA THR A 120 13.59 18.84 24.80
C THR A 120 12.28 18.16 24.36
N CYS A 121 11.13 18.80 24.55
CA CYS A 121 9.81 18.29 24.21
C CYS A 121 8.84 19.39 23.70
N PRO A 122 9.22 20.23 22.71
CA PRO A 122 8.42 21.40 22.32
C PRO A 122 7.01 21.04 21.80
N ASN A 123 6.89 19.92 21.07
CA ASN A 123 5.64 19.51 20.43
C ASN A 123 4.85 18.44 21.23
N GLY A 124 5.28 18.12 22.45
CA GLY A 124 4.73 17.04 23.26
C GLY A 124 4.73 17.35 24.76
N CYS A 125 4.48 16.33 25.57
CA CYS A 125 4.35 16.46 27.02
C CYS A 125 5.31 15.51 27.76
N CYS A 126 5.53 15.79 29.05
CA CYS A 126 6.47 15.08 29.89
C CYS A 126 5.79 14.08 30.81
N SER A 127 6.26 12.83 30.76
CA SER A 127 5.88 11.74 31.66
C SER A 127 7.13 11.14 32.31
N VAL A 128 6.92 10.27 33.30
CA VAL A 128 7.98 9.44 33.89
C VAL A 128 7.59 7.98 33.77
N ASP A 129 8.55 7.13 33.42
CA ASP A 129 8.34 5.69 33.38
C ASP A 129 8.41 5.05 34.78
N ALA A 130 8.10 3.76 34.87
CA ALA A 130 8.16 2.99 36.12
C ALA A 130 9.58 2.89 36.72
N ALA A 131 10.63 3.20 35.94
CA ALA A 131 12.02 3.26 36.39
C ALA A 131 12.47 4.70 36.75
N GLY A 132 11.55 5.68 36.74
CA GLY A 132 11.82 7.08 37.08
C GLY A 132 12.50 7.90 35.97
N ARG A 133 12.65 7.36 34.75
CA ARG A 133 13.26 8.08 33.62
C ARG A 133 12.27 9.05 33.00
N GLN A 134 12.75 10.24 32.63
CA GLN A 134 11.95 11.28 31.98
C GLN A 134 11.68 10.91 30.52
N GLN A 135 10.41 11.01 30.12
CA GLN A 135 9.94 10.67 28.79
C GLN A 135 9.20 11.85 28.16
N CYS A 136 9.53 12.16 26.91
CA CYS A 136 8.76 13.06 26.07
C CYS A 136 7.77 12.22 25.24
N LEU A 137 6.48 12.36 25.51
CA LEU A 137 5.40 11.69 24.78
C LEU A 137 4.79 12.64 23.75
N GLN A 138 4.25 12.08 22.67
CA GLN A 138 3.77 12.86 21.52
C GLN A 138 2.70 13.90 21.88
N GLY A 139 1.85 13.67 22.89
CA GLY A 139 0.92 14.68 23.40
C GLY A 139 -0.47 14.75 22.74
N ILE A 140 -0.83 13.81 21.85
CA ILE A 140 -2.17 13.71 21.22
C ILE A 140 -3.12 12.73 21.92
N GLU A 141 -2.60 11.81 22.72
CA GLU A 141 -3.41 10.72 23.26
C GLU A 141 -4.20 11.17 24.48
N ALA A 142 -5.42 10.66 24.65
CA ALA A 142 -6.31 11.11 25.72
C ALA A 142 -5.74 10.86 27.13
N THR A 143 -4.89 9.84 27.31
CA THR A 143 -4.20 9.53 28.58
C THR A 143 -2.81 10.16 28.72
N SER A 144 -2.37 10.92 27.72
CA SER A 144 -1.09 11.67 27.76
C SER A 144 -1.15 12.89 26.84
N CYS A 145 -2.07 13.79 27.14
CA CYS A 145 -2.29 15.02 26.38
C CYS A 145 -1.33 16.13 26.83
N GLY A 146 -0.91 16.99 25.89
CA GLY A 146 -0.18 18.20 26.21
C GLY A 146 0.84 18.62 25.15
N ARG A 147 1.46 19.79 25.35
CA ARG A 147 2.51 20.35 24.48
C ARG A 147 3.51 21.19 25.29
N GLY A 148 4.62 21.59 24.66
CA GLY A 148 5.58 22.52 25.24
C GLY A 148 6.35 21.97 26.45
N GLY A 149 6.45 20.64 26.60
CA GLY A 149 7.14 20.01 27.73
C GLY A 149 6.46 20.24 29.09
N ALA A 150 5.18 20.61 29.10
CA ALA A 150 4.34 20.51 30.30
C ALA A 150 4.15 19.04 30.69
N ARG A 151 3.75 18.75 31.94
CA ARG A 151 3.43 17.38 32.36
C ARG A 151 2.24 16.85 31.54
N CYS A 152 2.29 15.60 31.10
CA CYS A 152 1.18 14.98 30.39
C CYS A 152 -0.07 14.90 31.28
N GLU A 153 -1.21 15.31 30.74
CA GLU A 153 -2.52 15.28 31.39
C GLU A 153 -3.31 14.04 30.92
N ASP A 154 -3.99 13.37 31.84
CA ASP A 154 -4.89 12.25 31.54
C ASP A 154 -6.33 12.77 31.46
N CYS A 155 -6.73 13.17 30.25
CA CYS A 155 -8.08 13.67 29.99
C CYS A 155 -9.15 12.61 30.30
N VAL A 156 -8.84 11.32 30.10
CA VAL A 156 -9.80 10.21 30.32
C VAL A 156 -10.19 10.11 31.78
N SER A 157 -9.25 10.38 32.70
CA SER A 157 -9.52 10.42 34.14
C SER A 157 -10.58 11.46 34.56
N GLU A 158 -10.89 12.41 33.67
CA GLU A 158 -11.91 13.45 33.87
C GLU A 158 -13.06 13.40 32.84
N GLY A 159 -13.15 12.35 32.01
CA GLY A 159 -14.15 12.27 30.93
C GLY A 159 -13.95 13.30 29.81
N ARG A 160 -12.74 13.84 29.67
CA ARG A 160 -12.33 14.80 28.64
C ARG A 160 -11.57 14.09 27.51
N SER A 161 -11.50 14.68 26.32
CA SER A 161 -10.69 14.16 25.21
C SER A 161 -9.51 15.08 24.92
N CYS A 162 -8.38 14.53 24.46
CA CYS A 162 -7.30 15.36 23.93
C CYS A 162 -7.65 15.84 22.52
N ASP A 163 -7.78 17.16 22.31
CA ASP A 163 -7.81 17.72 20.97
C ASP A 163 -6.39 17.72 20.39
N ALA A 164 -6.17 16.91 19.35
CA ALA A 164 -4.89 16.78 18.67
C ALA A 164 -4.34 18.09 18.04
N SER A 165 -5.18 19.12 17.90
CA SER A 165 -4.81 20.43 17.33
C SER A 165 -4.36 21.40 18.42
N THR A 166 -5.16 21.55 19.49
CA THR A 166 -4.83 22.45 20.61
C THR A 166 -3.90 21.83 21.65
N ARG A 167 -3.82 20.48 21.68
CA ARG A 167 -3.09 19.67 22.69
C ARG A 167 -3.53 19.97 24.11
N ALA A 168 -4.84 20.13 24.27
CA ALA A 168 -5.51 20.38 25.53
C ALA A 168 -6.66 19.39 25.72
N CYS A 169 -6.95 19.05 26.97
CA CYS A 169 -8.10 18.25 27.34
C CYS A 169 -9.40 19.08 27.20
N THR A 170 -10.09 18.92 26.09
CA THR A 170 -11.37 19.59 25.79
C THR A 170 -12.56 18.84 26.37
N VAL A 171 -13.72 19.51 26.49
CA VAL A 171 -15.00 18.81 26.66
C VAL A 171 -15.10 17.79 25.54
N GLY A 172 -15.25 16.51 25.92
CA GLY A 172 -14.77 15.42 25.10
C GLY A 172 -15.46 15.27 23.76
N LYS A 173 -14.73 14.75 22.77
CA LYS A 173 -15.36 13.96 21.71
C LYS A 173 -16.25 12.92 22.37
N CYS A 174 -17.48 12.83 21.89
CA CYS A 174 -18.44 11.89 22.46
C CYS A 174 -17.92 10.45 22.32
N ASP A 175 -17.80 9.76 23.46
CA ASP A 175 -17.31 8.38 23.55
C ASP A 175 -17.88 7.65 24.79
N ALA A 176 -17.50 6.38 24.96
CA ALA A 176 -17.97 5.51 26.05
C ALA A 176 -17.58 5.97 27.46
N SER A 177 -16.62 6.89 27.58
CA SER A 177 -16.12 7.41 28.86
C SER A 177 -16.83 8.69 29.29
N ASN A 178 -17.51 9.39 28.38
CA ASN A 178 -18.22 10.65 28.67
C ASN A 178 -19.69 10.69 28.22
N CYS A 179 -20.16 9.67 27.49
CA CYS A 179 -21.54 9.57 27.02
C CYS A 179 -22.22 8.26 27.44
N ASP A 180 -23.17 8.38 28.35
CA ASP A 180 -24.05 7.27 28.77
C ASP A 180 -24.97 6.75 27.62
N GLY A 181 -25.32 7.67 26.70
CA GLY A 181 -26.17 7.44 25.54
C GLY A 181 -25.37 7.14 24.27
N CYS A 182 -25.56 7.94 23.22
CA CYS A 182 -24.91 7.74 21.93
C CYS A 182 -24.39 9.05 21.31
N CYS A 183 -23.54 8.93 20.29
CA CYS A 183 -22.78 10.02 19.71
C CYS A 183 -23.22 10.41 18.29
N VAL A 184 -23.43 11.71 18.07
CA VAL A 184 -23.55 12.33 16.73
C VAL A 184 -22.42 13.34 16.57
N GLY A 185 -21.35 12.94 15.88
CA GLY A 185 -20.08 13.66 15.95
C GLY A 185 -19.60 13.74 17.40
N ASP A 186 -19.16 14.93 17.82
CA ASP A 186 -18.67 15.15 19.19
C ASP A 186 -19.79 15.41 20.21
N LYS A 187 -21.08 15.28 19.84
CA LYS A 187 -22.22 15.54 20.72
C LYS A 187 -22.82 14.26 21.31
N CYS A 188 -22.82 14.15 22.64
CA CYS A 188 -23.58 13.14 23.37
C CYS A 188 -25.09 13.44 23.34
N LEU A 189 -25.87 12.45 22.93
CA LEU A 189 -27.32 12.40 23.04
C LEU A 189 -27.73 11.32 24.05
N PRO A 190 -28.90 11.42 24.70
CA PRO A 190 -29.33 10.44 25.70
C PRO A 190 -29.46 9.00 25.19
N GLY A 191 -29.48 8.76 23.87
CA GLY A 191 -29.48 7.41 23.31
C GLY A 191 -30.78 6.63 23.48
N LEU A 192 -31.89 7.31 23.81
CA LEU A 192 -33.23 6.74 24.06
C LEU A 192 -34.27 7.06 22.98
N ASP A 193 -33.86 7.77 21.92
CA ASP A 193 -34.76 8.16 20.82
C ASP A 193 -34.65 7.15 19.67
N ASN A 194 -35.75 6.87 18.97
CA ASN A 194 -35.77 5.88 17.89
C ASN A 194 -34.91 6.29 16.67
N ALA A 195 -34.69 7.59 16.43
CA ALA A 195 -33.80 8.09 15.38
C ALA A 195 -32.34 8.20 15.84
N SER A 196 -32.10 8.36 17.15
CA SER A 196 -30.77 8.41 17.77
C SER A 196 -30.69 7.48 19.00
N CYS A 197 -30.66 6.18 18.72
CA CYS A 197 -30.56 5.12 19.71
C CYS A 197 -29.12 4.64 19.86
N GLY A 198 -28.74 4.28 21.09
CA GLY A 198 -27.44 3.69 21.41
C GLY A 198 -27.09 3.88 22.89
N THR A 199 -26.01 3.27 23.33
CA THR A 199 -25.57 3.28 24.73
C THR A 199 -24.05 3.29 24.81
N LYS A 200 -23.49 3.82 25.91
CA LYS A 200 -22.04 3.88 26.15
C LYS A 200 -21.26 4.51 24.99
N GLY A 201 -21.75 5.63 24.48
CA GLY A 201 -21.02 6.47 23.54
C GLY A 201 -20.71 5.82 22.20
N GLU A 202 -21.44 4.77 21.82
CA GLU A 202 -21.46 4.29 20.45
C GLU A 202 -22.11 5.34 19.52
N ALA A 203 -21.83 5.25 18.21
CA ALA A 203 -22.46 6.13 17.23
C ALA A 203 -23.99 5.95 17.23
N CYS A 204 -24.74 7.06 17.34
CA CYS A 204 -26.20 7.01 17.33
C CYS A 204 -26.72 6.36 16.04
N SER A 205 -27.60 5.38 16.21
CA SER A 205 -28.22 4.63 15.13
C SER A 205 -29.73 4.77 15.18
N SER A 206 -30.38 4.87 14.01
CA SER A 206 -31.84 4.82 13.95
C SER A 206 -32.31 3.37 14.02
N CYS A 207 -33.25 3.07 14.90
CA CYS A 207 -33.85 1.75 15.01
C CYS A 207 -34.64 1.40 13.75
N LYS A 208 -34.58 0.13 13.33
CA LYS A 208 -35.29 -0.32 12.12
C LYS A 208 -36.79 -0.36 12.37
N ALA A 209 -37.57 -0.32 11.30
CA ALA A 209 -39.01 -0.49 11.36
C ALA A 209 -39.38 -1.79 12.13
N GLY A 210 -40.27 -1.68 13.13
CA GLY A 210 -40.58 -2.77 14.07
C GLY A 210 -39.67 -2.88 15.31
N GLN A 211 -38.80 -1.88 15.55
CA GLN A 211 -37.96 -1.80 16.75
C GLN A 211 -38.21 -0.51 17.56
N LEU A 212 -38.05 -0.61 18.88
CA LEU A 212 -38.04 0.54 19.79
C LEU A 212 -36.68 0.63 20.48
N CYS A 213 -36.22 1.84 20.77
CA CYS A 213 -35.05 2.10 21.57
C CYS A 213 -35.34 1.88 23.06
N ASP A 214 -35.28 0.63 23.51
CA ASP A 214 -35.51 0.26 24.91
C ASP A 214 -34.28 0.58 25.78
N LYS A 215 -34.50 1.09 27.00
CA LYS A 215 -33.43 1.33 27.98
C LYS A 215 -32.53 0.11 28.17
N SER A 216 -31.22 0.33 28.09
CA SER A 216 -30.23 -0.73 28.20
C SER A 216 -30.23 -1.35 29.59
N ALA A 217 -30.55 -2.65 29.68
CA ALA A 217 -30.61 -3.38 30.96
C ALA A 217 -29.23 -3.59 31.62
N THR A 218 -28.13 -3.31 30.90
CA THR A 218 -26.74 -3.58 31.33
C THR A 218 -26.03 -2.40 31.99
N GLY A 219 -26.75 -1.34 32.38
CA GLY A 219 -26.18 -0.17 33.07
C GLY A 219 -25.37 0.75 32.15
N GLY A 220 -25.90 1.94 31.94
CA GLY A 220 -25.42 2.96 30.99
C GLY A 220 -26.65 3.64 30.39
N GLY A 221 -26.75 4.96 30.53
CA GLY A 221 -28.03 5.70 30.43
C GLY A 221 -28.79 5.67 29.10
N GLY A 222 -28.22 5.08 28.05
CA GLY A 222 -28.84 4.91 26.73
C GLY A 222 -29.70 3.66 26.52
N GLY A 223 -30.00 3.39 25.25
CA GLY A 223 -30.92 2.35 24.80
C GLY A 223 -30.34 1.43 23.73
N VAL A 224 -31.05 0.34 23.48
CA VAL A 224 -30.73 -0.67 22.46
C VAL A 224 -31.99 -0.90 21.63
N CYS A 225 -31.87 -0.89 20.30
CA CYS A 225 -32.98 -1.22 19.41
C CYS A 225 -33.43 -2.66 19.62
N ARG A 226 -34.53 -2.87 20.33
CA ARG A 226 -35.16 -4.17 20.54
C ARG A 226 -36.31 -4.33 19.57
N GLY A 227 -36.44 -5.52 18.98
CA GLY A 227 -37.65 -5.89 18.25
C GLY A 227 -38.82 -5.87 19.22
N THR A 228 -39.81 -5.02 18.97
CA THR A 228 -41.03 -5.02 19.75
C THR A 228 -41.86 -6.21 19.30
N THR A 229 -42.29 -7.07 20.23
CA THR A 229 -43.09 -8.26 19.89
C THR A 229 -44.49 -7.92 19.34
N SER A 230 -44.88 -6.64 19.36
CA SER A 230 -45.96 -6.08 18.55
C SER A 230 -45.63 -4.65 18.13
N CYS A 231 -45.80 -4.33 16.85
CA CYS A 231 -46.03 -2.96 16.43
C CYS A 231 -47.40 -2.51 16.97
N GLY A 232 -47.50 -1.26 17.43
CA GLY A 232 -48.72 -0.72 18.03
C GLY A 232 -48.64 0.78 18.32
N PRO A 233 -49.72 1.37 18.88
CA PRO A 233 -49.83 2.83 19.07
C PRO A 233 -48.72 3.47 19.91
N ALA A 234 -48.04 2.69 20.75
CA ALA A 234 -46.94 3.16 21.59
C ALA A 234 -45.59 3.30 20.87
N ASN A 235 -45.41 2.65 19.71
CA ASN A 235 -44.13 2.60 18.99
C ASN A 235 -44.23 2.94 17.49
N CYS A 236 -45.43 3.18 16.95
CA CYS A 236 -45.64 3.43 15.53
C CYS A 236 -46.57 4.63 15.29
N GLY A 237 -46.05 5.67 14.65
CA GLY A 237 -46.85 6.83 14.22
C GLY A 237 -47.69 6.55 12.97
N GLY A 238 -47.20 5.71 12.06
CA GLY A 238 -47.91 5.21 10.89
C GLY A 238 -48.69 3.93 11.21
N CYS A 239 -48.60 2.90 10.38
CA CYS A 239 -49.33 1.64 10.56
C CYS A 239 -48.42 0.41 10.67
N CYS A 240 -48.98 -0.69 11.17
CA CYS A 240 -48.30 -1.94 11.43
C CYS A 240 -48.59 -2.97 10.34
N LEU A 241 -47.53 -3.49 9.71
CA LEU A 241 -47.60 -4.64 8.83
C LEU A 241 -47.76 -5.96 9.64
N PRO A 242 -48.24 -7.05 9.01
CA PRO A 242 -48.51 -8.32 9.71
C PRO A 242 -47.29 -9.00 10.35
N ASP A 243 -46.08 -8.63 9.92
CA ASP A 243 -44.79 -9.07 10.45
C ASP A 243 -44.31 -8.28 11.69
N GLY A 244 -45.08 -7.27 12.12
CA GLY A 244 -44.69 -6.35 13.19
C GLY A 244 -43.86 -5.15 12.73
N THR A 245 -43.71 -4.93 11.41
CA THR A 245 -42.96 -3.79 10.87
C THR A 245 -43.83 -2.52 10.92
N CYS A 246 -43.35 -1.47 11.58
CA CYS A 246 -43.97 -0.13 11.53
C CYS A 246 -43.57 0.61 10.25
N VAL A 247 -44.54 1.00 9.42
CA VAL A 247 -44.32 1.80 8.21
C VAL A 247 -45.05 3.14 8.31
N ALA A 248 -44.63 4.12 7.50
CA ALA A 248 -45.13 5.50 7.57
C ALA A 248 -46.65 5.66 7.33
N GLY A 249 -47.34 4.64 6.82
CA GLY A 249 -48.80 4.68 6.66
C GLY A 249 -49.29 5.55 5.51
N THR A 250 -48.41 5.94 4.59
CA THR A 250 -48.66 6.89 3.49
C THR A 250 -48.89 6.23 2.14
N ASP A 251 -48.64 4.93 2.01
CA ASP A 251 -48.76 4.19 0.75
C ASP A 251 -50.16 3.59 0.60
N SER A 252 -50.68 3.50 -0.63
CA SER A 252 -51.98 2.88 -0.89
C SER A 252 -51.97 1.36 -0.67
N THR A 253 -50.80 0.73 -0.61
CA THR A 253 -50.63 -0.68 -0.24
C THR A 253 -50.39 -0.91 1.27
N ALA A 254 -50.16 0.17 2.03
CA ALA A 254 -49.93 0.13 3.47
C ALA A 254 -50.38 1.44 4.13
N CYS A 255 -51.69 1.66 4.18
CA CYS A 255 -52.30 2.91 4.62
C CYS A 255 -52.78 2.83 6.08
N GLY A 256 -52.52 3.86 6.89
CA GLY A 256 -53.04 3.97 8.26
C GLY A 256 -52.20 4.87 9.17
N LYS A 257 -52.58 4.94 10.45
CA LYS A 257 -51.89 5.75 11.48
C LYS A 257 -51.92 5.09 12.87
N GLN A 258 -51.17 5.66 13.81
CA GLN A 258 -51.22 5.35 15.25
C GLN A 258 -51.03 3.87 15.58
N GLY A 259 -50.21 3.14 14.82
CA GLY A 259 -49.89 1.74 15.06
C GLY A 259 -51.10 0.81 14.97
N ALA A 260 -52.16 1.21 14.27
CA ALA A 260 -53.18 0.29 13.80
C ALA A 260 -52.62 -0.59 12.67
N ALA A 261 -53.25 -1.72 12.38
CA ALA A 261 -52.87 -2.57 11.24
C ALA A 261 -52.99 -1.79 9.92
N CYS A 262 -52.02 -1.96 9.02
CA CYS A 262 -52.04 -1.32 7.71
C CYS A 262 -53.19 -1.85 6.83
N ALA A 263 -53.96 -0.93 6.25
CA ALA A 263 -54.98 -1.24 5.25
C ALA A 263 -54.39 -1.25 3.83
N LEU A 264 -54.75 -2.26 3.04
CA LEU A 264 -54.59 -2.23 1.59
C LEU A 264 -55.78 -1.44 1.01
N CYS A 265 -55.53 -0.33 0.33
CA CYS A 265 -56.60 0.44 -0.30
C CYS A 265 -57.20 -0.32 -1.48
N ALA A 266 -58.53 -0.27 -1.61
CA ALA A 266 -59.24 -0.96 -2.69
C ALA A 266 -58.85 -0.38 -4.07
N ALA A 267 -59.06 -1.16 -5.14
CA ALA A 267 -58.79 -0.69 -6.50
C ALA A 267 -59.53 0.63 -6.79
N GLY A 268 -58.78 1.68 -7.12
CA GLY A 268 -59.31 3.03 -7.30
C GLY A 268 -59.39 3.89 -6.04
N GLN A 269 -58.76 3.50 -4.92
CA GLN A 269 -58.55 4.32 -3.73
C GLN A 269 -57.06 4.67 -3.53
N THR A 270 -56.80 5.77 -2.83
CA THR A 270 -55.47 6.27 -2.47
C THR A 270 -55.38 6.61 -0.99
N CYS A 271 -54.21 6.45 -0.39
CA CYS A 271 -53.98 6.78 1.01
C CYS A 271 -53.84 8.31 1.24
N ALA A 272 -54.97 8.97 1.52
CA ALA A 272 -55.09 10.43 1.56
C ALA A 272 -55.36 10.96 2.99
N PRO A 273 -55.00 12.23 3.30
CA PRO A 273 -55.27 12.84 4.60
C PRO A 273 -56.77 12.98 4.91
N ASN A 274 -57.18 12.63 6.13
CA ASN A 274 -58.58 12.66 6.57
C ASN A 274 -58.86 13.79 7.57
N GLY A 275 -58.62 15.04 7.17
CA GLY A 275 -58.90 16.24 7.97
C GLY A 275 -57.89 16.55 9.09
N ASP A 276 -57.39 15.53 9.79
CA ASP A 276 -56.33 15.69 10.79
C ASP A 276 -54.91 15.61 10.17
N PRO A 277 -53.93 16.41 10.64
CA PRO A 277 -52.57 16.46 10.06
C PRO A 277 -51.82 15.13 10.01
N ASN A 278 -52.19 14.20 10.88
CA ASN A 278 -51.56 12.88 11.05
C ASN A 278 -52.51 11.72 10.73
N GLU A 279 -53.71 11.97 10.17
CA GLU A 279 -54.64 10.92 9.78
C GLU A 279 -54.63 10.67 8.29
N ARG A 280 -54.43 9.40 7.91
CA ARG A 280 -54.61 8.93 6.54
C ARG A 280 -55.51 7.71 6.50
N THR A 281 -56.42 7.71 5.54
CA THR A 281 -57.33 6.60 5.28
C THR A 281 -57.39 6.33 3.78
N CYS A 282 -57.83 5.12 3.41
CA CYS A 282 -58.07 4.78 2.03
C CYS A 282 -59.32 5.52 1.54
N GLN A 283 -59.09 6.60 0.81
CA GLN A 283 -60.14 7.43 0.23
C GLN A 283 -60.18 7.20 -1.27
N THR A 284 -61.36 7.19 -1.86
CA THR A 284 -61.51 7.30 -3.32
C THR A 284 -61.01 8.70 -3.71
N PRO A 285 -59.88 8.88 -4.42
CA PRO A 285 -59.45 10.19 -4.82
C PRO A 285 -60.55 10.81 -5.69
N PRO A 286 -60.91 12.09 -5.48
CA PRO A 286 -61.85 12.76 -6.35
C PRO A 286 -61.32 12.67 -7.79
N ALA A 287 -62.18 12.27 -8.73
CA ALA A 287 -61.78 12.08 -10.12
C ALA A 287 -60.98 13.29 -10.62
N CYS A 288 -59.86 13.04 -11.30
CA CYS A 288 -59.03 14.11 -11.80
C CYS A 288 -59.86 14.95 -12.79
N SER A 289 -59.95 16.24 -12.52
CA SER A 289 -60.88 17.14 -13.18
C SER A 289 -60.32 18.57 -13.19
N PRO A 290 -60.87 19.47 -14.02
CA PRO A 290 -60.50 20.88 -14.00
C PRO A 290 -60.66 21.58 -12.64
N ALA A 291 -61.44 21.01 -11.72
CA ALA A 291 -61.68 21.56 -10.38
C ALA A 291 -60.56 21.23 -9.37
N ASN A 292 -59.76 20.18 -9.60
CA ASN A 292 -58.72 19.72 -8.67
C ASN A 292 -57.33 19.55 -9.31
N CYS A 293 -57.19 19.77 -10.63
CA CYS A 293 -55.92 19.65 -11.33
C CYS A 293 -55.61 20.86 -12.22
N ALA A 294 -54.56 21.60 -11.87
CA ALA A 294 -54.03 22.69 -12.71
C ALA A 294 -53.24 22.16 -13.93
N GLY A 295 -52.61 20.99 -13.79
CA GLY A 295 -51.88 20.28 -14.86
C GLY A 295 -52.82 19.43 -15.72
N CYS A 296 -52.40 18.22 -16.07
CA CYS A 296 -53.20 17.28 -16.85
C CYS A 296 -53.52 15.99 -16.07
N CYS A 297 -54.53 15.26 -16.51
CA CYS A 297 -54.99 14.02 -15.88
C CYS A 297 -54.43 12.79 -16.60
N GLN A 298 -53.71 11.94 -15.88
CA GLN A 298 -53.31 10.61 -16.32
C GLN A 298 -54.12 9.59 -15.52
N GLY A 299 -55.33 9.27 -16.00
CA GLY A 299 -56.35 8.62 -15.18
C GLY A 299 -56.82 9.56 -14.06
N ASN A 300 -56.92 9.05 -12.83
CA ASN A 300 -57.26 9.88 -11.66
C ASN A 300 -56.06 10.64 -11.06
N ASN A 301 -54.86 10.52 -11.64
CA ASN A 301 -53.66 11.22 -11.15
C ASN A 301 -53.51 12.58 -11.85
N CYS A 302 -53.47 13.66 -11.07
CA CYS A 302 -53.08 14.98 -11.57
C CYS A 302 -51.56 15.06 -11.73
N VAL A 303 -51.10 15.32 -12.95
CA VAL A 303 -49.68 15.46 -13.29
C VAL A 303 -49.38 16.94 -13.51
N ILE A 304 -48.56 17.53 -12.63
CA ILE A 304 -48.18 18.96 -12.65
C ILE A 304 -46.85 19.15 -13.40
N ALA A 305 -46.59 18.37 -14.45
CA ALA A 305 -45.29 18.29 -15.12
C ALA A 305 -45.37 18.74 -16.57
N THR A 306 -44.67 19.82 -16.92
CA THR A 306 -44.55 20.36 -18.29
C THR A 306 -43.53 19.59 -19.12
N THR A 307 -43.58 18.25 -19.12
CA THR A 307 -42.62 17.40 -19.84
C THR A 307 -43.21 16.85 -21.15
N PRO A 308 -42.40 16.57 -22.18
CA PRO A 308 -42.90 15.99 -23.43
C PRO A 308 -43.64 14.66 -23.27
N ALA A 309 -43.42 13.93 -22.19
CA ALA A 309 -44.08 12.63 -21.92
C ALA A 309 -45.51 12.76 -21.35
N ALA A 310 -45.88 13.91 -20.77
CA ALA A 310 -47.17 14.10 -20.10
C ALA A 310 -47.64 15.57 -20.17
N CYS A 311 -47.85 16.07 -21.39
CA CYS A 311 -48.20 17.46 -21.62
C CYS A 311 -49.71 17.72 -21.53
N GLY A 312 -50.09 18.82 -20.90
CA GLY A 312 -51.46 19.34 -20.86
C GLY A 312 -51.68 20.36 -19.74
N LYS A 313 -52.89 20.90 -19.61
CA LYS A 313 -53.29 21.85 -18.56
C LYS A 313 -54.79 21.80 -18.26
N GLY A 314 -55.19 22.35 -17.11
CA GLY A 314 -56.58 22.57 -16.73
C GLY A 314 -57.40 21.28 -16.51
N GLY A 315 -56.78 20.19 -16.07
CA GLY A 315 -57.46 18.93 -15.75
C GLY A 315 -57.98 18.16 -16.97
N LEU A 316 -57.45 18.45 -18.16
CA LEU A 316 -57.65 17.65 -19.37
C LEU A 316 -56.68 16.46 -19.41
N SER A 317 -56.97 15.43 -20.20
CA SER A 317 -56.11 14.24 -20.32
C SER A 317 -54.69 14.57 -20.79
N CYS A 318 -53.67 14.03 -20.13
CA CYS A 318 -52.27 14.19 -20.54
C CYS A 318 -52.01 13.57 -21.93
N SER A 319 -51.26 14.28 -22.76
CA SER A 319 -50.83 13.83 -24.08
C SER A 319 -49.30 13.79 -24.17
N ALA A 320 -48.75 12.75 -24.80
CA ALA A 320 -47.33 12.74 -25.16
C ALA A 320 -47.11 13.60 -26.41
N CYS A 321 -46.16 14.53 -26.35
CA CYS A 321 -45.71 15.28 -27.51
C CYS A 321 -44.96 14.38 -28.48
N LYS A 322 -44.97 14.72 -29.78
CA LYS A 322 -44.26 13.95 -30.78
C LYS A 322 -42.74 14.11 -30.63
N VAL A 323 -42.00 13.25 -31.33
CA VAL A 323 -40.55 13.43 -31.51
C VAL A 323 -40.29 14.84 -32.05
N ASN A 324 -39.40 15.57 -31.37
CA ASN A 324 -39.04 16.96 -31.62
C ASN A 324 -40.14 18.02 -31.32
N GLU A 325 -41.08 17.73 -30.43
CA GLU A 325 -41.97 18.72 -29.80
C GLU A 325 -41.65 18.88 -28.30
N ILE A 326 -41.67 20.11 -27.78
CA ILE A 326 -41.55 20.44 -26.34
C ILE A 326 -42.91 20.81 -25.74
N CYS A 327 -43.11 20.51 -24.45
CA CYS A 327 -44.32 20.89 -23.74
C CYS A 327 -44.18 22.30 -23.14
N ASN A 328 -44.64 23.31 -23.87
CA ASN A 328 -44.63 24.70 -23.42
C ASN A 328 -46.03 25.14 -22.98
N GLY A 329 -46.20 25.61 -21.74
CA GLY A 329 -47.50 26.10 -21.25
C GLY A 329 -48.67 25.10 -21.36
N GLY A 330 -48.39 23.79 -21.31
CA GLY A 330 -49.37 22.71 -21.48
C GLY A 330 -49.78 22.44 -22.93
N VAL A 331 -48.99 22.88 -23.92
CA VAL A 331 -49.18 22.64 -25.36
C VAL A 331 -47.89 22.04 -25.93
N CYS A 332 -48.02 21.07 -26.84
CA CYS A 332 -46.88 20.55 -27.59
C CYS A 332 -46.54 21.50 -28.75
N GLU A 333 -45.39 22.14 -28.67
CA GLU A 333 -44.87 23.08 -29.68
C GLU A 333 -43.62 22.48 -30.35
N PRO A 334 -43.40 22.69 -31.66
CA PRO A 334 -42.18 22.22 -32.32
C PRO A 334 -40.95 22.77 -31.62
N ALA A 335 -40.03 21.89 -31.23
CA ALA A 335 -38.73 22.29 -30.73
C ALA A 335 -37.96 22.92 -31.90
N ALA A 336 -37.76 24.24 -31.85
CA ALA A 336 -36.63 24.82 -32.57
C ALA A 336 -35.38 24.09 -32.05
N GLY A 337 -34.64 23.43 -32.95
CA GLY A 337 -33.49 22.58 -32.59
C GLY A 337 -32.45 23.31 -31.74
N CYS A 338 -31.50 22.57 -31.16
CA CYS A 338 -30.52 23.15 -30.24
C CYS A 338 -29.78 24.36 -30.88
N ASN A 339 -29.84 25.51 -30.22
CA ASN A 339 -29.30 26.78 -30.69
C ASN A 339 -29.03 27.75 -29.53
N ALA A 340 -28.40 28.90 -29.83
CA ALA A 340 -28.00 29.91 -28.84
C ALA A 340 -29.13 30.47 -27.95
N ALA A 341 -30.40 30.42 -28.39
CA ALA A 341 -31.54 30.93 -27.63
C ALA A 341 -32.12 29.90 -26.63
N ASN A 342 -31.83 28.60 -26.80
CA ASN A 342 -32.35 27.52 -25.95
C ASN A 342 -31.25 26.67 -25.27
N CYS A 343 -29.97 26.86 -25.61
CA CYS A 343 -28.85 26.12 -25.04
C CYS A 343 -27.74 27.05 -24.54
N ALA A 344 -27.51 27.05 -23.22
CA ALA A 344 -26.37 27.77 -22.62
C ALA A 344 -25.03 27.05 -22.82
N GLY A 345 -25.06 25.72 -22.98
CA GLY A 345 -23.89 24.88 -23.28
C GLY A 345 -23.66 24.75 -24.79
N CYS A 346 -23.59 23.52 -25.31
CA CYS A 346 -23.35 23.28 -26.74
C CYS A 346 -24.27 22.19 -27.31
N CYS A 347 -24.37 22.12 -28.62
CA CYS A 347 -25.30 21.26 -29.33
C CYS A 347 -24.65 19.99 -29.90
N ILE A 348 -25.25 18.83 -29.60
CA ILE A 348 -24.96 17.54 -30.25
C ILE A 348 -26.21 17.17 -31.06
N GLY A 349 -26.27 17.61 -32.32
CA GLY A 349 -27.53 17.63 -33.05
C GLY A 349 -28.56 18.50 -32.31
N ASP A 350 -29.77 18.01 -32.12
CA ASP A 350 -30.85 18.72 -31.41
C ASP A 350 -30.73 18.67 -29.87
N ILE A 351 -29.71 18.02 -29.31
CA ILE A 351 -29.54 17.85 -27.86
C ILE A 351 -28.59 18.94 -27.32
N CYS A 352 -29.10 19.75 -26.38
CA CYS A 352 -28.26 20.66 -25.59
C CYS A 352 -27.49 19.89 -24.52
N ALA A 353 -26.17 19.79 -24.70
CA ALA A 353 -25.25 19.33 -23.68
C ALA A 353 -24.81 20.48 -22.77
N SER A 354 -24.40 20.17 -21.54
CA SER A 354 -23.94 21.12 -20.53
C SER A 354 -22.67 21.90 -20.89
N GLY A 355 -22.01 21.59 -22.00
CA GLY A 355 -20.85 22.34 -22.52
C GLY A 355 -19.55 22.19 -21.75
N ASN A 356 -19.55 21.42 -20.66
CA ASN A 356 -18.44 21.27 -19.71
C ASN A 356 -17.77 19.88 -19.73
N GLN A 357 -18.13 19.01 -20.68
CA GLN A 357 -17.59 17.65 -20.74
C GLN A 357 -16.48 17.53 -21.81
N ASN A 358 -15.47 16.70 -21.56
CA ASN A 358 -14.33 16.54 -22.49
C ASN A 358 -14.75 16.02 -23.88
N THR A 359 -15.87 15.33 -23.99
CA THR A 359 -16.44 14.85 -25.26
C THR A 359 -17.54 15.75 -25.83
N ALA A 360 -17.96 16.78 -25.08
CA ALA A 360 -19.05 17.69 -25.42
C ALA A 360 -18.77 19.08 -24.82
N CYS A 361 -17.79 19.76 -25.41
CA CYS A 361 -17.27 21.04 -24.93
C CYS A 361 -17.72 22.20 -25.84
N GLY A 362 -18.23 23.27 -25.26
CA GLY A 362 -18.72 24.45 -25.97
C GLY A 362 -19.62 25.31 -25.09
N ALA A 363 -20.03 26.48 -25.55
CA ALA A 363 -20.95 27.37 -24.86
C ALA A 363 -21.81 28.14 -25.87
N GLY A 364 -22.92 28.73 -25.42
CA GLY A 364 -23.75 29.61 -26.25
C GLY A 364 -24.50 28.93 -27.39
N GLY A 365 -24.73 27.61 -27.33
CA GLY A 365 -25.50 26.86 -28.32
C GLY A 365 -24.78 26.59 -29.65
N ASP A 366 -23.46 26.78 -29.69
CA ASP A 366 -22.61 26.33 -30.79
C ASP A 366 -22.46 24.79 -30.80
N LEU A 367 -21.95 24.22 -31.90
CA LEU A 367 -21.73 22.78 -32.01
C LEU A 367 -20.70 22.27 -30.99
N CYS A 368 -21.02 21.22 -30.24
CA CYS A 368 -20.10 20.64 -29.27
C CYS A 368 -18.82 20.09 -29.92
N THR A 369 -17.68 20.45 -29.35
CA THR A 369 -16.37 19.93 -29.73
C THR A 369 -15.94 18.80 -28.79
N ASN A 370 -15.42 17.72 -29.36
CA ASN A 370 -14.79 16.64 -28.59
C ASN A 370 -13.28 16.95 -28.41
N CYS A 371 -12.87 17.23 -27.17
CA CYS A 371 -11.50 17.56 -26.82
C CYS A 371 -10.58 16.33 -26.69
N THR A 372 -11.12 15.14 -26.37
CA THR A 372 -10.28 13.94 -26.17
C THR A 372 -9.60 13.50 -27.46
N GLY A 373 -10.25 13.70 -28.61
CA GLY A 373 -9.68 13.49 -29.94
C GLY A 373 -8.62 14.52 -30.36
N GLN A 374 -8.43 15.62 -29.62
CA GLN A 374 -7.50 16.71 -29.96
C GLN A 374 -6.15 16.63 -29.20
N GLY A 375 -5.62 15.42 -29.00
CA GLY A 375 -4.31 15.22 -28.36
C GLY A 375 -4.34 15.43 -26.84
N GLY A 376 -5.38 14.92 -26.15
CA GLY A 376 -5.44 14.95 -24.68
C GLY A 376 -5.89 16.28 -24.06
N LYS A 377 -6.53 17.15 -24.85
CA LYS A 377 -7.16 18.37 -24.34
C LYS A 377 -8.37 18.04 -23.45
N VAL A 378 -8.64 18.93 -22.50
CA VAL A 378 -9.79 18.88 -21.60
C VAL A 378 -10.71 20.08 -21.84
N CYS A 379 -11.98 19.95 -21.47
CA CYS A 379 -12.91 21.06 -21.53
C CYS A 379 -12.71 21.99 -20.33
N GLN A 380 -12.31 23.24 -20.58
CA GLN A 380 -12.24 24.29 -19.55
C GLN A 380 -12.87 25.57 -20.10
N GLY A 381 -13.81 26.14 -19.33
CA GLY A 381 -14.54 27.35 -19.73
C GLY A 381 -15.31 27.23 -21.05
N GLY A 382 -15.82 26.05 -21.41
CA GLY A 382 -16.49 25.81 -22.69
C GLY A 382 -15.54 25.75 -23.90
N THR A 383 -14.22 25.63 -23.69
CA THR A 383 -13.24 25.50 -24.77
C THR A 383 -12.31 24.31 -24.55
N CYS A 384 -11.84 23.68 -25.64
CA CYS A 384 -10.86 22.60 -25.56
C CYS A 384 -9.46 23.18 -25.30
N GLN A 385 -9.03 23.12 -24.04
CA GLN A 385 -7.74 23.63 -23.60
C GLN A 385 -6.78 22.48 -23.31
N GLN A 386 -5.49 22.71 -23.53
CA GLN A 386 -4.47 21.77 -23.08
C GLN A 386 -4.41 21.84 -21.55
N PRO A 387 -4.64 20.73 -20.81
CA PRO A 387 -4.56 20.77 -19.36
C PRO A 387 -3.16 21.21 -18.94
N ALA A 388 -3.07 22.06 -17.90
CA ALA A 388 -1.79 22.46 -17.34
C ALA A 388 -0.97 21.21 -17.01
N CYS A 389 0.31 21.21 -17.39
CA CYS A 389 1.17 20.06 -17.15
C CYS A 389 1.43 19.92 -15.65
N GLY A 390 1.24 18.71 -15.11
CA GLY A 390 1.36 18.44 -13.69
C GLY A 390 1.35 16.94 -13.33
N PRO A 391 1.41 16.59 -12.04
CA PRO A 391 1.55 15.21 -11.59
C PRO A 391 0.44 14.25 -12.02
N GLY A 392 -0.77 14.78 -12.31
CA GLY A 392 -1.92 13.98 -12.75
C GLY A 392 -1.98 13.67 -14.25
N ASN A 393 -1.12 14.28 -15.08
CA ASN A 393 -1.14 14.10 -16.54
C ASN A 393 0.25 13.98 -17.19
N CYS A 394 1.33 14.06 -16.43
CA CYS A 394 2.69 13.97 -16.95
C CYS A 394 3.54 12.95 -16.18
N ALA A 395 3.96 11.88 -16.87
CA ALA A 395 4.87 10.86 -16.35
C ALA A 395 6.36 11.27 -16.41
N GLY A 396 6.68 12.39 -17.07
CA GLY A 396 8.00 13.02 -17.07
C GLY A 396 7.98 14.32 -16.27
N CYS A 397 8.62 15.37 -16.80
CA CYS A 397 8.56 16.72 -16.25
C CYS A 397 7.91 17.71 -17.24
N CYS A 398 7.55 18.88 -16.73
CA CYS A 398 6.83 19.91 -17.45
C CYS A 398 7.76 21.02 -17.96
N ALA A 399 7.95 21.08 -19.27
CA ALA A 399 8.58 22.20 -19.96
C ALA A 399 7.49 23.21 -20.33
N GLY A 400 7.20 24.14 -19.42
CA GLY A 400 5.98 24.95 -19.49
C GLY A 400 4.73 24.06 -19.35
N ASN A 401 3.81 24.13 -20.31
CA ASN A 401 2.63 23.25 -20.39
C ASN A 401 2.86 21.96 -21.20
N THR A 402 4.08 21.70 -21.68
CA THR A 402 4.40 20.47 -22.44
C THR A 402 5.00 19.43 -21.52
N CYS A 403 4.36 18.26 -21.42
CA CYS A 403 4.98 17.11 -20.78
C CYS A 403 6.07 16.54 -21.66
N VAL A 404 7.29 16.42 -21.12
CA VAL A 404 8.45 15.83 -21.81
C VAL A 404 9.09 14.76 -20.92
N VAL A 405 9.85 13.85 -21.53
CA VAL A 405 10.41 12.67 -20.83
C VAL A 405 11.27 13.04 -19.62
N GLY A 406 11.91 14.23 -19.61
CA GLY A 406 12.68 14.76 -18.48
C GLY A 406 14.15 14.34 -18.45
N THR A 407 14.71 13.98 -19.62
CA THR A 407 16.07 13.44 -19.80
C THR A 407 16.94 14.28 -20.75
N GLN A 408 16.51 15.49 -21.12
CA GLN A 408 17.28 16.38 -22.00
C GLN A 408 17.93 17.50 -21.18
N ASP A 409 19.13 17.94 -21.56
CA ASP A 409 19.87 18.99 -20.84
C ASP A 409 19.09 20.31 -20.71
N ASN A 410 18.24 20.62 -21.68
CA ASN A 410 17.38 21.81 -21.68
C ASN A 410 16.01 21.59 -21.01
N ALA A 411 15.67 20.35 -20.65
CA ALA A 411 14.40 19.96 -20.02
C ALA A 411 14.60 18.67 -19.19
N CYS A 412 15.29 18.82 -18.06
CA CYS A 412 15.66 17.74 -17.15
C CYS A 412 14.77 17.75 -15.91
N GLY A 413 14.24 16.61 -15.48
CA GLY A 413 13.45 16.59 -14.24
C GLY A 413 12.77 15.27 -13.89
N PRO A 414 12.30 15.17 -12.63
CA PRO A 414 11.73 13.96 -12.06
C PRO A 414 10.46 13.49 -12.79
N ALA A 415 10.21 12.18 -12.72
CA ALA A 415 9.11 11.48 -13.39
C ALA A 415 7.76 11.62 -12.66
N ASN A 416 7.36 12.85 -12.33
CA ASN A 416 6.20 13.14 -11.48
C ASN A 416 5.45 14.42 -11.85
N GLY A 417 5.61 14.94 -13.06
CA GLY A 417 4.94 16.15 -13.54
C GLY A 417 5.36 17.44 -12.82
N ALA A 418 6.51 17.46 -12.14
CA ALA A 418 7.12 18.71 -11.68
C ALA A 418 7.70 19.51 -12.86
N GLN A 419 8.05 20.79 -12.65
CA GLN A 419 8.72 21.60 -13.66
C GLN A 419 10.08 21.01 -14.07
N CYS A 420 10.40 21.06 -15.36
CA CYS A 420 11.74 20.73 -15.85
C CYS A 420 12.72 21.87 -15.56
N SER A 421 13.95 21.52 -15.20
CA SER A 421 15.10 22.42 -15.13
C SER A 421 15.86 22.44 -16.46
N ASN A 422 16.39 23.60 -16.83
CA ASN A 422 17.32 23.74 -17.95
C ASN A 422 18.77 23.76 -17.42
N CYS A 423 19.45 22.63 -17.48
CA CYS A 423 20.81 22.43 -16.98
C CYS A 423 21.84 23.24 -17.80
N THR A 424 21.57 23.54 -19.07
CA THR A 424 22.54 24.26 -19.92
C THR A 424 22.86 25.67 -19.41
N LEU A 425 21.94 26.28 -18.65
CA LEU A 425 22.12 27.62 -18.07
C LEU A 425 23.30 27.70 -17.07
N ASN A 426 23.57 26.60 -16.36
CA ASN A 426 24.67 26.51 -15.38
C ASN A 426 25.86 25.71 -15.92
N ASN A 427 25.93 25.46 -17.23
CA ASN A 427 26.85 24.50 -17.87
C ASN A 427 26.79 23.08 -17.26
N GLN A 428 25.62 22.71 -16.75
CA GLN A 428 25.29 21.37 -16.26
C GLN A 428 24.73 20.51 -17.39
N MET A 429 24.57 19.20 -17.16
CA MET A 429 23.82 18.31 -18.05
C MET A 429 22.82 17.45 -17.26
N CYS A 430 21.89 16.82 -17.97
CA CYS A 430 20.89 15.95 -17.37
C CYS A 430 21.45 14.53 -17.22
N ASP A 431 21.72 14.10 -15.98
CA ASP A 431 21.97 12.69 -15.67
C ASP A 431 20.99 12.20 -14.60
N ASN A 432 20.49 10.98 -14.79
CA ASN A 432 19.45 10.38 -13.95
C ASN A 432 18.30 11.35 -13.54
N ARG A 433 17.85 12.21 -14.48
CA ARG A 433 16.80 13.24 -14.29
C ARG A 433 17.15 14.39 -13.32
N GLN A 434 18.43 14.58 -13.02
CA GLN A 434 18.95 15.70 -12.23
C GLN A 434 19.95 16.51 -13.06
N CYS A 435 19.98 17.84 -12.86
CA CYS A 435 21.07 18.65 -13.40
C CYS A 435 22.32 18.42 -12.55
N ILE A 436 23.36 17.83 -13.16
CA ILE A 436 24.66 17.65 -12.54
C ILE A 436 25.71 18.47 -13.29
N ASP A 437 26.76 18.88 -12.57
CA ASP A 437 27.90 19.55 -13.18
C ASP A 437 28.51 18.64 -14.25
N LYS A 438 28.84 19.22 -15.41
CA LYS A 438 29.58 18.49 -16.44
C LYS A 438 30.91 18.01 -15.87
N CYS A 439 31.39 16.87 -16.34
CA CYS A 439 32.67 16.33 -15.89
C CYS A 439 33.78 17.35 -16.18
N GLY A 440 34.56 17.66 -15.15
CA GLY A 440 35.62 18.66 -15.23
C GLY A 440 36.47 18.72 -13.96
N PRO A 441 37.42 19.67 -13.87
CA PRO A 441 38.40 19.72 -12.79
C PRO A 441 37.82 19.88 -11.38
N GLY A 442 36.60 20.42 -11.25
CA GLY A 442 35.93 20.63 -9.97
C GLY A 442 35.23 19.39 -9.39
N ASN A 443 34.96 18.36 -10.20
CA ASN A 443 34.19 17.18 -9.78
C ASN A 443 34.80 15.83 -10.21
N CYS A 444 35.89 15.83 -10.99
CA CYS A 444 36.56 14.62 -11.44
C CYS A 444 38.07 14.66 -11.18
N ALA A 445 38.56 13.77 -10.30
CA ALA A 445 39.99 13.62 -10.04
C ALA A 445 40.74 12.87 -11.17
N GLY A 446 40.03 11.98 -11.87
CA GLY A 446 40.50 11.28 -13.07
C GLY A 446 40.30 12.11 -14.33
N CYS A 447 39.75 11.53 -15.39
CA CYS A 447 39.49 12.22 -16.65
C CYS A 447 38.05 12.03 -17.13
N CYS A 448 37.61 12.87 -18.06
CA CYS A 448 36.26 12.89 -18.58
C CYS A 448 36.15 12.10 -19.89
N LEU A 449 35.45 10.96 -19.84
CA LEU A 449 35.11 10.17 -21.02
C LEU A 449 33.70 10.59 -21.48
N GLY A 450 33.63 11.61 -22.34
CA GLY A 450 32.40 12.37 -22.50
C GLY A 450 32.10 13.12 -21.20
N ASN A 451 30.95 12.83 -20.57
CA ASN A 451 30.60 13.40 -19.27
C ASN A 451 30.72 12.42 -18.08
N ALA A 452 31.20 11.19 -18.30
CA ALA A 452 31.50 10.28 -17.21
C ALA A 452 32.90 10.57 -16.65
N CYS A 453 33.03 10.75 -15.33
CA CYS A 453 34.34 10.76 -14.69
C CYS A 453 34.90 9.34 -14.67
N ALA A 454 35.82 9.05 -15.58
CA ALA A 454 36.63 7.85 -15.52
C ALA A 454 37.76 8.06 -14.51
N PRO A 455 38.15 7.04 -13.74
CA PRO A 455 39.16 7.19 -12.69
C PRO A 455 40.60 7.36 -13.21
N GLY A 456 40.79 7.46 -14.54
CA GLY A 456 41.97 8.03 -15.17
C GLY A 456 43.16 7.09 -15.39
N PHE A 457 43.03 5.82 -15.02
CA PHE A 457 44.08 4.78 -15.15
C PHE A 457 43.77 3.75 -16.25
N ALA A 458 42.57 3.76 -16.82
CA ALA A 458 42.20 2.78 -17.85
C ALA A 458 42.81 3.15 -19.21
N ARG A 459 43.22 2.16 -20.00
CA ARG A 459 43.93 2.37 -21.27
C ARG A 459 43.11 3.11 -22.33
N ASN A 460 41.78 2.99 -22.29
CA ASN A 460 40.85 3.77 -23.12
C ASN A 460 40.38 5.09 -22.46
N ALA A 461 40.73 5.32 -21.19
CA ALA A 461 40.29 6.45 -20.39
C ALA A 461 41.42 6.94 -19.47
N CYS A 462 42.51 7.40 -20.09
CA CYS A 462 43.74 7.81 -19.41
C CYS A 462 43.80 9.32 -19.21
N GLY A 463 44.11 9.79 -18.00
CA GLY A 463 44.19 11.21 -17.68
C GLY A 463 43.92 11.52 -16.21
N SER A 464 44.00 12.81 -15.85
CA SER A 464 43.76 13.30 -14.49
C SER A 464 43.23 14.74 -14.50
N GLY A 465 42.77 15.21 -13.34
CA GLY A 465 42.36 16.60 -13.12
C GLY A 465 41.13 17.05 -13.92
N GLY A 466 40.26 16.12 -14.30
CA GLY A 466 39.01 16.40 -15.04
C GLY A 466 39.23 16.89 -16.47
N ALA A 467 40.43 16.69 -17.04
CA ALA A 467 40.67 16.87 -18.46
C ALA A 467 39.97 15.77 -19.28
N ALA A 468 39.80 15.97 -20.60
CA ALA A 468 39.27 14.93 -21.48
C ALA A 468 40.18 13.69 -21.48
N CYS A 469 39.58 12.50 -21.39
CA CYS A 469 40.33 11.25 -21.38
C CYS A 469 41.04 10.98 -22.71
N SER A 470 42.30 10.57 -22.63
CA SER A 470 43.07 10.03 -23.75
C SER A 470 42.79 8.54 -23.93
N ASN A 471 42.56 8.11 -25.17
CA ASN A 471 42.39 6.71 -25.53
C ASN A 471 43.71 6.14 -26.08
N CYS A 472 44.51 5.56 -25.20
CA CYS A 472 45.83 5.01 -25.55
C CYS A 472 45.74 3.76 -26.46
N ASN A 473 44.59 3.08 -26.53
CA ASN A 473 44.37 1.98 -27.48
C ASN A 473 44.50 2.45 -28.93
N ALA A 474 43.95 3.63 -29.26
CA ALA A 474 44.04 4.22 -30.60
C ALA A 474 45.48 4.62 -30.99
N ALA A 475 46.37 4.77 -30.00
CA ALA A 475 47.78 5.11 -30.17
C ALA A 475 48.73 3.90 -29.99
N GLY A 476 48.22 2.68 -29.85
CA GLY A 476 49.03 1.48 -29.60
C GLY A 476 49.82 1.50 -28.27
N SER A 477 49.39 2.33 -27.32
CA SER A 477 50.12 2.68 -26.10
C SER A 477 49.46 2.13 -24.83
N VAL A 478 50.14 2.24 -23.68
CA VAL A 478 49.61 1.96 -22.34
C VAL A 478 49.15 3.26 -21.68
N CYS A 479 48.28 3.19 -20.67
CA CYS A 479 48.11 4.33 -19.75
C CYS A 479 49.15 4.21 -18.64
N ASP A 480 50.00 5.21 -18.49
CA ASP A 480 50.89 5.33 -17.33
C ASP A 480 50.04 5.71 -16.11
N VAL A 481 49.99 4.84 -15.09
CA VAL A 481 49.12 5.05 -13.92
C VAL A 481 49.67 6.10 -12.94
N ASP A 482 50.95 6.43 -13.04
CA ASP A 482 51.61 7.44 -12.21
C ASP A 482 51.62 8.80 -12.92
N ALA A 483 52.02 8.82 -14.21
CA ALA A 483 52.07 10.04 -15.02
C ALA A 483 50.72 10.42 -15.66
N ARG A 484 49.72 9.52 -15.64
CA ARG A 484 48.36 9.72 -16.17
C ARG A 484 48.32 10.17 -17.63
N THR A 485 49.24 9.63 -18.43
CA THR A 485 49.40 9.92 -19.86
C THR A 485 49.61 8.64 -20.66
N CYS A 486 49.42 8.67 -21.98
CA CYS A 486 49.68 7.53 -22.84
C CYS A 486 51.19 7.37 -23.08
N SER A 487 51.76 6.21 -22.73
CA SER A 487 53.19 5.90 -22.91
C SER A 487 53.41 4.62 -23.74
N ALA A 488 54.54 4.54 -24.43
CA ALA A 488 54.85 3.40 -25.30
C ALA A 488 55.12 2.12 -24.49
N ALA A 489 54.54 1.00 -24.92
CA ALA A 489 54.62 -0.29 -24.23
C ALA A 489 56.01 -0.95 -24.38
N ASN A 490 56.96 -0.66 -23.48
CA ASN A 490 58.36 -1.12 -23.57
C ASN A 490 58.83 -2.09 -22.46
N SER A 491 57.95 -2.59 -21.59
CA SER A 491 58.31 -3.57 -20.54
C SER A 491 57.18 -4.56 -20.22
N CYS A 492 56.87 -5.43 -21.18
CA CYS A 492 55.97 -6.57 -21.03
C CYS A 492 56.71 -7.87 -21.40
N PRO A 493 56.92 -8.83 -20.48
CA PRO A 493 56.62 -8.74 -19.06
C PRO A 493 57.57 -7.77 -18.32
N LYS A 494 57.08 -7.14 -17.26
CA LYS A 494 57.90 -6.36 -16.32
C LYS A 494 58.63 -7.30 -15.36
N THR A 495 59.87 -6.99 -14.98
CA THR A 495 60.63 -7.82 -14.03
C THR A 495 59.99 -7.81 -12.63
N TYR A 496 59.72 -8.99 -12.08
CA TYR A 496 59.28 -9.16 -10.70
C TYR A 496 60.49 -9.45 -9.79
N ASN A 497 60.83 -8.51 -8.91
CA ASN A 497 62.08 -8.58 -8.15
C ASN A 497 62.05 -9.58 -6.98
N SER A 498 60.93 -9.64 -6.23
CA SER A 498 60.77 -10.51 -5.07
C SER A 498 59.36 -10.43 -4.48
N CYS A 499 58.80 -11.54 -4.00
CA CYS A 499 57.56 -11.50 -3.23
C CYS A 499 57.70 -10.79 -1.87
N PRO A 500 56.80 -9.86 -1.50
CA PRO A 500 56.79 -9.23 -0.18
C PRO A 500 56.48 -10.24 0.94
N LYS A 501 57.33 -10.31 1.96
CA LYS A 501 57.22 -11.28 3.07
C LYS A 501 55.89 -11.26 3.84
N ALA A 502 55.17 -10.13 3.83
CA ALA A 502 53.88 -9.97 4.52
C ALA A 502 52.66 -10.28 3.63
N LEU A 503 52.86 -10.61 2.36
CA LEU A 503 51.79 -10.82 1.39
C LEU A 503 51.07 -12.15 1.65
N THR A 504 49.76 -12.14 1.75
CA THR A 504 48.91 -13.35 1.86
C THR A 504 47.64 -13.15 1.04
N THR A 505 47.03 -14.26 0.61
CA THR A 505 45.74 -14.22 -0.09
C THR A 505 44.68 -13.86 0.95
N PRO A 506 43.87 -12.81 0.73
CA PRO A 506 42.87 -12.40 1.71
C PRO A 506 41.90 -13.54 2.02
N VAL A 507 41.86 -13.95 3.28
CA VAL A 507 40.99 -15.02 3.77
C VAL A 507 39.58 -14.47 3.91
N THR A 508 38.66 -14.94 3.07
CA THR A 508 37.23 -14.60 3.19
C THR A 508 36.65 -15.31 4.41
N PRO A 509 36.06 -14.60 5.39
CA PRO A 509 35.39 -15.23 6.53
C PRO A 509 34.26 -16.16 6.08
N SER A 510 34.11 -17.30 6.76
CA SER A 510 33.01 -18.23 6.50
C SER A 510 31.65 -17.65 6.91
N VAL A 511 30.64 -17.80 6.05
CA VAL A 511 29.22 -17.50 6.30
C VAL A 511 28.93 -16.07 6.79
N GLN A 512 28.96 -15.10 5.88
CA GLN A 512 28.63 -13.70 6.16
C GLN A 512 27.12 -13.38 6.22
N LYS A 513 26.24 -14.23 5.67
CA LYS A 513 24.77 -14.06 5.65
C LYS A 513 24.28 -12.75 5.00
N VAL A 514 24.99 -12.29 3.98
CA VAL A 514 24.69 -11.07 3.20
C VAL A 514 23.99 -11.32 1.86
N CYS A 515 24.04 -12.54 1.33
CA CYS A 515 23.35 -12.94 0.10
C CYS A 515 22.09 -13.76 0.40
N SER A 516 20.98 -13.43 -0.27
CA SER A 516 19.80 -14.30 -0.29
C SER A 516 19.95 -15.42 -1.32
N THR A 517 19.15 -16.48 -1.22
CA THR A 517 19.10 -17.53 -2.26
C THR A 517 18.69 -16.95 -3.62
N LEU A 518 17.79 -15.97 -3.64
CA LEU A 518 17.34 -15.29 -4.86
C LEU A 518 18.48 -14.54 -5.55
N ASP A 519 19.34 -13.85 -4.80
CA ASP A 519 20.51 -13.15 -5.34
C ASP A 519 21.51 -14.13 -5.96
N LEU A 520 21.74 -15.27 -5.29
CA LEU A 520 22.68 -16.31 -5.74
C LEU A 520 22.16 -17.05 -6.98
N ASP A 521 20.86 -17.35 -7.04
CA ASP A 521 20.21 -17.97 -8.20
C ASP A 521 20.19 -17.00 -9.40
N ALA A 522 20.01 -15.69 -9.15
CA ALA A 522 20.10 -14.67 -10.20
C ALA A 522 21.51 -14.60 -10.83
N ILE A 523 22.57 -14.61 -10.01
CA ILE A 523 23.96 -14.65 -10.50
C ILE A 523 24.24 -15.96 -11.27
N GLN A 524 23.82 -17.11 -10.75
CA GLN A 524 23.95 -18.41 -11.44
C GLN A 524 23.29 -18.38 -12.83
N SER A 525 22.09 -17.84 -12.94
CA SER A 525 21.35 -17.80 -14.20
C SER A 525 21.95 -16.87 -15.27
N ALA A 526 22.78 -15.91 -14.86
CA ALA A 526 23.34 -14.88 -15.75
C ALA A 526 24.81 -15.12 -16.16
N CYS A 527 25.60 -15.81 -15.34
CA CYS A 527 27.06 -15.89 -15.53
C CYS A 527 27.50 -17.10 -16.37
N GLY A 528 27.98 -16.88 -17.60
CA GLY A 528 28.69 -17.92 -18.36
C GLY A 528 30.16 -18.07 -17.91
N SER A 529 30.79 -16.94 -17.62
CA SER A 529 32.12 -16.76 -17.03
C SER A 529 32.17 -15.36 -16.37
N ALA A 530 33.15 -15.09 -15.51
CA ALA A 530 33.32 -13.76 -14.89
C ALA A 530 33.31 -12.62 -15.93
N ASP A 531 34.16 -12.73 -16.96
CA ASP A 531 34.28 -11.71 -18.02
C ASP A 531 33.06 -11.63 -18.97
N SER A 532 32.10 -12.56 -18.87
CA SER A 532 30.95 -12.56 -19.78
C SER A 532 30.08 -11.31 -19.55
N ALA A 533 29.67 -10.65 -20.63
CA ALA A 533 28.92 -9.40 -20.55
C ALA A 533 27.62 -9.52 -19.73
N SER A 534 27.02 -10.72 -19.70
CA SER A 534 25.85 -11.04 -18.86
C SER A 534 26.21 -11.14 -17.38
N CYS A 535 27.35 -11.72 -17.00
CA CYS A 535 27.83 -11.77 -15.62
C CYS A 535 28.17 -10.35 -15.10
N VAL A 536 28.95 -9.60 -15.87
CA VAL A 536 29.30 -8.20 -15.55
C VAL A 536 28.05 -7.31 -15.42
N ALA A 537 27.00 -7.54 -16.23
CA ALA A 537 25.73 -6.86 -16.08
C ALA A 537 24.98 -7.30 -14.81
N ALA A 538 24.95 -8.59 -14.50
CA ALA A 538 24.30 -9.14 -13.31
C ALA A 538 24.95 -8.64 -12.01
N PHE A 539 26.28 -8.59 -11.93
CA PHE A 539 27.00 -8.02 -10.79
C PHE A 539 26.73 -6.51 -10.61
N LYS A 540 26.54 -5.75 -11.70
CA LYS A 540 26.10 -4.34 -11.61
C LYS A 540 24.67 -4.22 -11.05
N VAL A 541 23.75 -5.09 -11.47
CA VAL A 541 22.39 -5.12 -10.92
C VAL A 541 22.43 -5.50 -9.44
N LEU A 542 23.18 -6.55 -9.09
CA LEU A 542 23.34 -7.00 -7.70
C LEU A 542 23.96 -5.91 -6.82
N ALA A 543 24.92 -5.13 -7.32
CA ALA A 543 25.48 -4.01 -6.56
C ALA A 543 24.44 -2.91 -6.25
N MET A 544 23.42 -2.74 -7.09
CA MET A 544 22.31 -1.79 -6.86
C MET A 544 21.22 -2.36 -5.95
N THR A 545 20.92 -3.67 -6.01
CA THR A 545 19.86 -4.30 -5.20
C THR A 545 20.36 -4.78 -3.84
N SER A 546 21.58 -5.30 -3.78
CA SER A 546 22.22 -5.88 -2.59
C SER A 546 23.74 -5.66 -2.64
N GLY A 547 24.18 -4.42 -2.43
CA GLY A 547 25.60 -4.04 -2.44
C GLY A 547 26.47 -4.85 -1.48
N ALA A 548 25.92 -5.34 -0.36
CA ALA A 548 26.62 -6.22 0.58
C ALA A 548 26.88 -7.62 -0.01
N CYS A 549 25.91 -8.20 -0.73
CA CYS A 549 26.09 -9.47 -1.44
C CYS A 549 27.10 -9.31 -2.59
N ALA A 550 26.97 -8.25 -3.39
CA ALA A 550 27.94 -7.95 -4.46
C ALA A 550 29.38 -7.79 -3.92
N ALA A 551 29.56 -7.09 -2.80
CA ALA A 551 30.87 -6.91 -2.17
C ALA A 551 31.47 -8.19 -1.58
N CYS A 552 30.64 -9.16 -1.16
CA CYS A 552 31.11 -10.46 -0.69
C CYS A 552 31.45 -11.42 -1.85
N LEU A 553 30.71 -11.35 -2.96
CA LEU A 553 30.93 -12.20 -4.14
C LEU A 553 32.06 -11.70 -5.05
N SER A 554 32.31 -10.39 -5.12
CA SER A 554 33.30 -9.81 -6.05
C SER A 554 34.74 -10.35 -5.93
N PRO A 555 35.26 -10.82 -4.79
CA PRO A 555 36.58 -11.46 -4.74
C PRO A 555 36.64 -12.82 -5.48
N PHE A 556 35.49 -13.41 -5.79
CA PHE A 556 35.37 -14.67 -6.52
C PHE A 556 34.95 -14.46 -7.99
N ASP A 557 34.56 -13.25 -8.39
CA ASP A 557 34.20 -12.89 -9.76
C ASP A 557 35.45 -12.71 -10.65
N VAL A 558 36.22 -13.79 -10.79
CA VAL A 558 37.48 -13.81 -11.54
C VAL A 558 37.54 -15.09 -12.39
N PRO A 559 37.95 -15.02 -13.68
CA PRO A 559 38.05 -16.20 -14.53
C PRO A 559 38.98 -17.28 -13.94
N PHE A 560 38.62 -18.55 -14.12
CA PHE A 560 39.47 -19.68 -13.69
C PHE A 560 40.87 -19.66 -14.30
N SER A 561 41.06 -19.04 -15.47
CA SER A 561 42.38 -18.85 -16.09
C SER A 561 43.34 -17.96 -15.28
N LYS A 562 42.82 -17.05 -14.45
CA LYS A 562 43.64 -16.17 -13.59
C LYS A 562 43.93 -16.78 -12.21
N LEU A 563 43.26 -17.86 -11.82
CA LEU A 563 43.41 -18.62 -10.56
C LEU A 563 43.10 -17.85 -9.25
N GLU A 564 43.09 -16.51 -9.24
CA GLU A 564 42.86 -15.67 -8.06
C GLU A 564 41.59 -16.05 -7.26
N GLY A 565 40.45 -16.21 -7.93
CA GLY A 565 39.19 -16.61 -7.28
C GLY A 565 39.26 -18.00 -6.65
N LEU A 566 40.04 -18.91 -7.24
CA LEU A 566 40.29 -20.25 -6.71
C LEU A 566 41.22 -20.19 -5.48
N TYR A 567 42.26 -19.37 -5.53
CA TYR A 567 43.17 -19.15 -4.40
C TYR A 567 42.44 -18.48 -3.22
N ARG A 568 41.57 -17.50 -3.48
CA ARG A 568 40.73 -16.84 -2.46
C ARG A 568 39.73 -17.80 -1.83
N CYS A 569 39.17 -18.72 -2.60
CA CYS A 569 38.33 -19.81 -2.07
C CYS A 569 39.16 -20.79 -1.24
N ALA A 570 40.37 -21.15 -1.68
CA ALA A 570 41.23 -22.11 -1.01
C ALA A 570 41.91 -21.57 0.26
N ALA A 571 42.10 -20.25 0.36
CA ALA A 571 42.84 -19.59 1.45
C ALA A 571 42.42 -19.97 2.89
N PRO A 572 41.14 -20.20 3.23
CA PRO A 572 40.71 -20.67 4.56
C PRO A 572 41.07 -22.13 4.85
N PHE A 573 41.37 -22.94 3.83
CA PHE A 573 41.57 -24.39 3.93
C PHE A 573 43.06 -24.80 3.89
N VAL A 574 43.98 -23.85 3.78
CA VAL A 574 45.42 -24.09 3.63
C VAL A 574 46.24 -23.41 4.72
N ASN A 575 47.47 -23.87 4.93
CA ASN A 575 48.37 -23.28 5.92
C ASN A 575 48.94 -21.92 5.46
N ALA A 576 49.58 -21.19 6.39
CA ALA A 576 50.11 -19.86 6.14
C ALA A 576 51.15 -19.83 5.00
N ASP A 577 52.02 -20.83 4.89
CA ASP A 577 53.06 -20.90 3.85
C ASP A 577 52.44 -21.09 2.45
N CYS A 578 51.40 -21.92 2.35
CA CYS A 578 50.62 -22.11 1.13
C CYS A 578 49.87 -20.83 0.74
N ASN A 579 49.21 -20.18 1.70
CA ASN A 579 48.49 -18.93 1.49
C ASN A 579 49.42 -17.78 1.04
N HIS A 580 50.62 -17.69 1.63
CA HIS A 580 51.68 -16.78 1.17
C HIS A 580 52.08 -17.10 -0.28
N SER A 581 52.32 -18.37 -0.59
CA SER A 581 52.72 -18.82 -1.93
C SER A 581 51.69 -18.49 -3.01
N THR A 582 50.40 -18.71 -2.75
CA THR A 582 49.31 -18.34 -3.70
C THR A 582 49.22 -16.83 -3.90
N ALA A 583 49.52 -16.03 -2.87
CA ALA A 583 49.55 -14.58 -2.98
C ALA A 583 50.73 -14.08 -3.83
N CYS A 584 51.92 -14.63 -3.59
CA CYS A 584 53.11 -14.35 -4.41
C CYS A 584 52.92 -14.73 -5.88
N ALA A 585 52.17 -15.80 -6.17
CA ALA A 585 51.86 -16.20 -7.53
C ALA A 585 51.03 -15.13 -8.26
N VAL A 586 49.98 -14.61 -7.62
CA VAL A 586 49.13 -13.54 -8.17
C VAL A 586 49.92 -12.23 -8.34
N ASP A 587 50.54 -11.75 -7.26
CA ASP A 587 51.28 -10.48 -7.25
C ASP A 587 52.44 -10.45 -8.25
N CYS A 588 53.11 -11.59 -8.47
CA CYS A 588 54.09 -11.75 -9.53
C CYS A 588 53.48 -11.61 -10.92
N VAL A 589 52.36 -12.30 -11.18
CA VAL A 589 51.72 -12.31 -12.51
C VAL A 589 51.14 -10.93 -12.85
N ASP A 590 50.44 -10.29 -11.91
CA ASP A 590 49.88 -8.94 -12.07
C ASP A 590 51.00 -7.91 -12.27
N THR A 591 51.98 -7.85 -11.35
CA THR A 591 53.13 -6.94 -11.48
C THR A 591 53.88 -7.13 -12.79
N SER A 592 53.95 -8.37 -13.30
CA SER A 592 54.58 -8.68 -14.59
C SER A 592 53.76 -8.24 -15.80
N CYS A 593 52.43 -8.35 -15.74
CA CYS A 593 51.56 -8.31 -16.92
C CYS A 593 50.56 -7.15 -17.00
N ASP A 594 50.32 -6.39 -15.93
CA ASP A 594 49.38 -5.25 -15.94
C ASP A 594 49.79 -4.12 -16.90
N GLY A 595 51.08 -4.03 -17.24
CA GLY A 595 51.59 -3.11 -18.27
C GLY A 595 51.33 -3.58 -19.72
N CYS A 596 50.98 -4.85 -19.93
CA CYS A 596 50.86 -5.43 -21.26
C CYS A 596 49.62 -4.93 -22.02
N PRO A 597 49.69 -4.77 -23.35
CA PRO A 597 48.49 -4.59 -24.17
C PRO A 597 47.50 -5.74 -23.92
N ALA A 598 46.20 -5.45 -23.84
CA ALA A 598 45.18 -6.46 -23.50
C ALA A 598 45.21 -7.70 -24.42
N VAL A 599 45.50 -7.50 -25.72
CA VAL A 599 45.69 -8.58 -26.71
C VAL A 599 46.85 -9.54 -26.39
N ASN A 600 47.80 -9.09 -25.57
CA ASN A 600 48.99 -9.83 -25.13
C ASN A 600 48.94 -10.15 -23.63
N GLU A 601 47.92 -9.74 -22.87
CA GLU A 601 47.88 -9.92 -21.41
C GLU A 601 47.79 -11.41 -21.06
N ASP A 602 46.85 -12.16 -21.63
CA ASP A 602 46.74 -13.61 -21.42
C ASP A 602 48.00 -14.36 -21.88
N THR A 603 48.63 -13.90 -22.96
CA THR A 603 49.90 -14.45 -23.44
C THR A 603 51.04 -14.16 -22.46
N CYS A 604 51.09 -12.97 -21.86
CA CYS A 604 52.03 -12.64 -20.79
C CYS A 604 51.78 -13.51 -19.55
N ARG A 605 50.53 -13.56 -19.05
CA ARG A 605 50.13 -14.33 -17.87
C ARG A 605 50.51 -15.80 -18.02
N GLY A 606 50.26 -16.39 -19.20
CA GLY A 606 50.73 -17.73 -19.57
C GLY A 606 52.25 -17.89 -19.58
N ASN A 607 52.98 -16.96 -20.21
CA ASN A 607 54.44 -17.01 -20.32
C ASN A 607 55.17 -16.83 -18.99
N VAL A 608 54.69 -15.96 -18.09
CA VAL A 608 55.35 -15.73 -16.78
C VAL A 608 55.00 -16.81 -15.75
N SER A 609 53.82 -17.43 -15.86
CA SER A 609 53.37 -18.53 -14.98
C SER A 609 53.85 -19.92 -15.44
N GLY A 610 54.13 -20.07 -16.74
CA GLY A 610 54.56 -21.32 -17.36
C GLY A 610 55.94 -21.79 -16.89
N ASN A 611 56.30 -23.02 -17.24
CA ASN A 611 57.56 -23.63 -16.82
C ASN A 611 58.78 -22.83 -17.34
N GLY A 612 59.56 -22.25 -16.44
CA GLY A 612 60.68 -21.36 -16.76
C GLY A 612 60.33 -19.86 -16.86
N GLY A 613 59.05 -19.49 -16.68
CA GLY A 613 58.62 -18.10 -16.51
C GLY A 613 59.00 -17.54 -15.14
N GLN A 614 59.14 -16.21 -15.01
CA GLN A 614 59.64 -15.58 -13.78
C GLN A 614 58.74 -15.80 -12.53
N CYS A 615 57.46 -16.13 -12.72
CA CYS A 615 56.52 -16.44 -11.65
C CYS A 615 56.41 -17.94 -11.36
N SER A 616 57.05 -18.82 -12.15
CA SER A 616 56.92 -20.27 -11.99
C SER A 616 57.40 -20.76 -10.62
N THR A 617 58.36 -20.07 -10.01
CA THR A 617 58.86 -20.31 -8.64
C THR A 617 57.83 -20.07 -7.55
N TYR A 618 56.81 -19.23 -7.81
CA TYR A 618 55.68 -18.98 -6.91
C TYR A 618 54.44 -19.79 -7.27
N VAL A 619 54.24 -20.10 -8.55
CA VAL A 619 53.14 -20.94 -9.05
C VAL A 619 53.35 -22.43 -8.70
N LEU A 620 54.56 -22.98 -8.83
CA LEU A 620 54.84 -24.40 -8.53
C LEU A 620 54.55 -24.80 -7.06
N PRO A 621 54.87 -23.98 -6.03
CA PRO A 621 54.46 -24.24 -4.65
C PRO A 621 52.94 -24.27 -4.42
N THR A 622 52.11 -23.69 -5.31
CA THR A 622 50.64 -23.68 -5.13
C THR A 622 50.00 -25.07 -5.21
N THR A 623 50.75 -26.13 -5.56
CA THR A 623 50.30 -27.53 -5.41
C THR A 623 49.81 -27.87 -4.00
N CYS A 624 50.19 -27.11 -2.98
CA CYS A 624 49.62 -27.17 -1.64
C CYS A 624 48.09 -26.96 -1.56
N ILE A 625 47.47 -26.29 -2.53
CA ILE A 625 45.99 -26.14 -2.62
C ILE A 625 45.29 -27.36 -3.21
N ALA A 626 46.02 -28.39 -3.68
CA ALA A 626 45.41 -29.56 -4.32
C ALA A 626 44.39 -30.29 -3.43
N GLY A 627 44.52 -30.18 -2.10
CA GLY A 627 43.52 -30.67 -1.15
C GLY A 627 42.19 -29.89 -1.18
N ALA A 628 42.21 -28.60 -1.53
CA ALA A 628 41.04 -27.73 -1.65
C ALA A 628 40.48 -27.65 -3.09
N LEU A 629 41.29 -27.96 -4.11
CA LEU A 629 40.88 -28.03 -5.53
C LEU A 629 40.71 -29.47 -6.07
N GLY A 630 40.80 -30.48 -5.20
CA GLY A 630 40.56 -31.87 -5.57
C GLY A 630 39.13 -32.11 -6.06
N ASN A 631 38.88 -33.25 -6.71
CA ASN A 631 37.54 -33.60 -7.16
C ASN A 631 36.58 -33.74 -5.96
N ASN A 632 35.34 -33.25 -6.10
CA ASN A 632 34.35 -33.10 -5.03
C ASN A 632 34.70 -32.11 -3.90
N GLN A 633 35.69 -31.22 -4.09
CA GLN A 633 35.97 -30.14 -3.15
C GLN A 633 35.23 -28.85 -3.52
N LEU A 634 34.83 -28.07 -2.51
CA LEU A 634 34.06 -26.82 -2.66
C LEU A 634 34.70 -25.85 -3.65
N CYS A 635 36.01 -25.65 -3.58
CA CYS A 635 36.70 -24.68 -4.42
C CYS A 635 37.03 -25.19 -5.82
N SER A 636 36.86 -26.49 -6.10
CA SER A 636 37.24 -27.08 -7.38
C SER A 636 36.18 -26.82 -8.46
N PRO A 637 36.53 -26.20 -9.61
CA PRO A 637 35.61 -26.10 -10.75
C PRO A 637 35.16 -27.46 -11.28
N LEU A 638 35.97 -28.52 -11.10
CA LEU A 638 35.65 -29.87 -11.55
C LEU A 638 34.42 -30.46 -10.83
N THR A 639 34.20 -30.10 -9.56
CA THR A 639 32.99 -30.45 -8.79
C THR A 639 31.71 -29.94 -9.47
N TYR A 640 31.82 -28.88 -10.28
CA TYR A 640 30.72 -28.21 -10.98
C TYR A 640 30.81 -28.40 -12.51
N GLY A 641 31.54 -29.42 -12.98
CA GLY A 641 31.70 -29.70 -14.42
C GLY A 641 32.41 -28.59 -15.21
N GLY A 642 33.14 -27.69 -14.54
CA GLY A 642 33.74 -26.50 -15.13
C GLY A 642 32.79 -25.30 -15.28
N SER A 643 31.54 -25.41 -14.82
CA SER A 643 30.57 -24.32 -14.87
C SER A 643 30.91 -23.23 -13.86
N PHE A 644 31.20 -22.02 -14.36
CA PHE A 644 31.49 -20.86 -13.52
C PHE A 644 30.25 -20.42 -12.73
N ALA A 645 29.06 -20.45 -13.33
CA ALA A 645 27.78 -20.15 -12.68
C ALA A 645 27.52 -21.03 -11.44
N ASP A 646 27.66 -22.35 -11.61
CA ASP A 646 27.37 -23.31 -10.54
C ASP A 646 28.41 -23.23 -9.43
N TRP A 647 29.69 -23.01 -9.80
CA TRP A 647 30.77 -22.76 -8.85
C TRP A 647 30.52 -21.47 -8.05
N ILE A 648 30.31 -20.32 -8.69
CA ILE A 648 30.19 -19.04 -7.98
C ILE A 648 28.93 -18.97 -7.10
N ARG A 649 27.84 -19.67 -7.49
CA ARG A 649 26.68 -19.88 -6.62
C ARG A 649 27.03 -20.69 -5.38
N ALA A 650 27.74 -21.80 -5.51
CA ALA A 650 28.11 -22.65 -4.39
C ALA A 650 29.09 -21.95 -3.42
N ILE A 651 30.08 -21.25 -3.97
CA ILE A 651 30.98 -20.37 -3.19
C ILE A 651 30.18 -19.28 -2.50
N GLY A 652 29.25 -18.64 -3.21
CA GLY A 652 28.36 -17.63 -2.68
C GLY A 652 27.48 -18.13 -1.54
N ALA A 653 26.90 -19.33 -1.64
CA ALA A 653 26.12 -19.94 -0.57
C ALA A 653 26.98 -20.21 0.69
N HIS A 654 28.21 -20.68 0.50
CA HIS A 654 29.12 -21.04 1.58
C HIS A 654 29.74 -19.83 2.30
N PHE A 655 30.23 -18.83 1.56
CA PHE A 655 30.91 -17.66 2.12
C PHE A 655 29.98 -16.47 2.38
N CYS A 656 29.00 -16.25 1.52
CA CYS A 656 28.17 -15.04 1.55
C CYS A 656 26.71 -15.30 1.98
N GLY A 657 26.21 -16.52 1.78
CA GLY A 657 24.87 -16.97 2.17
C GLY A 657 24.78 -17.46 3.61
N ASN A 658 23.87 -18.39 3.85
CA ASN A 658 23.61 -18.96 5.18
C ASN A 658 24.53 -20.13 5.56
N GLY A 659 25.45 -20.52 4.67
CA GLY A 659 26.17 -21.80 4.74
C GLY A 659 25.50 -22.88 3.89
N PRO A 660 26.10 -24.09 3.85
CA PRO A 660 25.53 -25.26 3.18
C PRO A 660 24.28 -25.82 3.88
#